data_AF-A0A2V8S3G9-F1
#
_entry.id   AF-A0A2V8S3G9-F1
#
_cell.length_a   1.000
_cell.length_b   1.000
_cell.length_c   1.000
_cell.angle_alpha   90.00
_cell.angle_beta   90.00
_cell.angle_gamma   90.00
#
_symmetry.space_group_name_H-M   'P 1'
#
loop_
_entity.id
_entity.type
_entity.pdbx_description
1 polymer ?
#
loop_
_entity_poly.entity_id
_entity_poly.type
_entity_poly.pdbx_seq_one_letter_code
_entity_poly.pdbx_strand_id
1 'polypeptide(L)'
;MPGSFSHGATRNAPPDSLNSFPAERKQAMIKRIISLILCLGLLPSLASLASAQRESRETLSDEWHQTYQLAANGRVSLRNINGAVHIQGWERNEVRVDAIKRAYKRERLDEARIEVHADSDSIAIRTRYPYDEMNFTDDTPGRYDNPASIEYTLTVPRAARLENIELINGGLDLANLTGEVHASCINGKLAARDLSGEAKLSTINGTLDAAFAQLDAEHPLSLNSVNGEVLLTIPSDANAEIKATTVHGTITNNFGLPVRHGRYVGTDLAGQIGNGGARIRLDNVNGVINVQHAGDGRAVSPVTNMLTNTQDESYGPSSEEIQRQVAREVEQAMRESEHARAEGQRAAEEGRRAAEEARRDAAQAQREGEQAQREAERERAQAQHEAERDRAEAEREREQAKREVAQSQREVVRAQAEAAREAEHAQRDAERARVEVERGQIVTDNYGNYSLVERETKSFPVQGTPRVRVETFDGPITIDAWDRAEVQYTAVKRARNERAQRATSVRAGQSGNEVNIIAEFDKAQERMNEGTGAMVALEIHVPRNSNLNIHTGDGRVRLSGVSGEVDLRTGDGAVDVTDGHGRLHIETGDGRVRIESFDGEAFAETGDGRITLDGRFHTLTARTGDGGISLALPADTDATIETDAESVVNDGLATLADNSTDERRVRHWRVGRGGNQINLHTGDGSIYLRRTDSTAVR
;
A
#
# COMPACT_ATOMS: atom_id res chain seq x y z
N MET A 1 -76.44 30.93 -11.08
CA MET A 1 -77.06 31.00 -12.43
C MET A 1 -77.36 32.46 -12.75
N PRO A 2 -77.27 32.94 -14.01
CA PRO A 2 -76.14 32.86 -14.95
C PRO A 2 -75.82 34.23 -15.60
N GLY A 3 -74.71 34.29 -16.35
CA GLY A 3 -74.59 35.03 -17.63
C GLY A 3 -74.41 36.55 -17.61
N SER A 4 -73.26 37.02 -18.12
CA SER A 4 -73.08 37.71 -19.43
C SER A 4 -73.59 39.16 -19.48
N PHE A 5 -72.81 40.18 -19.87
CA PHE A 5 -72.53 40.49 -21.28
C PHE A 5 -71.54 41.68 -21.48
N SER A 6 -70.91 41.64 -22.66
CA SER A 6 -70.40 42.72 -23.56
C SER A 6 -69.25 43.66 -23.11
N HIS A 7 -68.09 43.66 -23.78
CA HIS A 7 -67.72 44.20 -25.12
C HIS A 7 -67.79 45.74 -25.26
N GLY A 8 -66.61 46.33 -25.51
CA GLY A 8 -66.44 47.28 -26.62
C GLY A 8 -66.21 48.77 -26.28
N ALA A 9 -64.93 49.13 -26.14
CA ALA A 9 -64.22 50.30 -26.69
C ALA A 9 -65.06 51.52 -27.21
N THR A 10 -64.71 52.78 -26.94
CA THR A 10 -63.58 53.50 -27.58
C THR A 10 -63.58 55.00 -27.19
N ARG A 11 -62.38 55.60 -27.29
CA ARG A 11 -62.04 56.94 -27.84
C ARG A 11 -61.98 58.21 -26.96
N ASN A 12 -60.81 58.87 -27.18
CA ASN A 12 -60.52 60.32 -27.23
C ASN A 12 -60.48 61.10 -25.90
N ALA A 13 -59.64 62.10 -25.67
CA ALA A 13 -58.39 62.68 -26.19
C ALA A 13 -58.07 63.89 -25.23
N PRO A 14 -56.85 64.48 -25.22
CA PRO A 14 -56.32 65.35 -24.15
C PRO A 14 -56.59 66.86 -24.43
N PRO A 15 -56.03 67.86 -23.71
CA PRO A 15 -54.62 68.29 -23.87
C PRO A 15 -53.90 69.01 -22.68
N ASP A 16 -52.57 69.16 -22.85
CA ASP A 16 -51.63 70.25 -22.46
C ASP A 16 -51.34 70.67 -21.00
N SER A 17 -50.06 70.56 -20.55
CA SER A 17 -49.03 71.59 -20.79
C SER A 17 -47.70 71.40 -20.00
N LEU A 18 -46.62 71.26 -20.79
CA LEU A 18 -45.30 71.92 -20.76
C LEU A 18 -44.33 71.88 -19.53
N ASN A 19 -43.17 71.27 -19.84
CA ASN A 19 -41.78 71.70 -19.61
C ASN A 19 -41.11 71.56 -18.22
N SER A 20 -40.22 70.56 -18.09
CA SER A 20 -38.78 70.75 -18.42
C SER A 20 -37.96 69.47 -18.15
N PHE A 21 -37.17 69.06 -19.16
CA PHE A 21 -36.05 68.11 -19.12
C PHE A 21 -34.76 68.91 -19.44
N PRO A 22 -33.54 68.49 -19.04
CA PRO A 22 -32.86 67.26 -19.49
C PRO A 22 -32.32 66.40 -18.34
N ALA A 23 -32.38 65.06 -18.41
CA ALA A 23 -31.42 64.18 -19.11
C ALA A 23 -30.00 64.39 -18.56
N GLU A 24 -29.41 63.44 -17.85
CA GLU A 24 -28.88 62.15 -18.31
C GLU A 24 -28.37 61.43 -17.04
N ARG A 25 -28.34 60.10 -16.85
CA ARG A 25 -28.49 58.93 -17.71
C ARG A 25 -28.65 57.74 -16.73
N LYS A 26 -29.66 56.89 -17.00
CA LYS A 26 -29.61 55.41 -17.07
C LYS A 26 -28.91 54.68 -15.89
N GLN A 27 -29.53 53.82 -15.09
CA GLN A 27 -30.69 52.93 -15.27
C GLN A 27 -31.14 52.42 -13.88
N ALA A 28 -32.29 52.87 -13.41
CA ALA A 28 -33.19 52.02 -12.67
C ALA A 28 -34.34 51.70 -13.63
N MET A 29 -34.68 50.43 -13.80
CA MET A 29 -36.05 49.94 -13.96
C MET A 29 -35.99 48.51 -14.49
N ILE A 30 -36.20 47.52 -13.63
CA ILE A 30 -37.53 47.09 -13.15
C ILE A 30 -38.25 46.33 -14.27
N LYS A 31 -38.34 45.02 -14.07
CA LYS A 31 -39.43 44.12 -14.49
C LYS A 31 -39.12 42.75 -13.85
N ARG A 32 -39.20 42.61 -12.52
CA ARG A 32 -40.42 42.12 -11.84
C ARG A 32 -41.66 42.17 -12.75
N ILE A 33 -42.12 40.97 -13.11
CA ILE A 33 -43.51 40.62 -13.44
C ILE A 33 -43.91 40.95 -14.90
N ILE A 34 -43.67 39.97 -15.77
CA ILE A 34 -44.50 39.70 -16.96
C ILE A 34 -44.86 38.19 -16.91
N SER A 35 -46.16 37.91 -16.85
CA SER A 35 -46.93 36.71 -17.31
C SER A 35 -46.49 35.30 -16.84
N LEU A 36 -47.27 34.43 -16.20
CA LEU A 36 -48.69 34.01 -16.35
C LEU A 36 -49.15 33.83 -17.81
N ILE A 37 -49.13 32.59 -18.32
CA ILE A 37 -50.14 31.92 -19.18
C ILE A 37 -49.72 30.46 -19.54
N LEU A 38 -50.56 29.52 -19.12
CA LEU A 38 -50.98 28.21 -19.71
C LEU A 38 -49.99 27.06 -20.07
N CYS A 39 -50.04 26.04 -19.20
CA CYS A 39 -50.33 24.60 -19.41
C CYS A 39 -49.92 23.87 -20.71
N LEU A 40 -49.06 22.85 -20.60
CA LEU A 40 -49.36 21.39 -20.67
C LEU A 40 -48.05 20.57 -20.76
N GLY A 41 -47.87 19.57 -19.88
CA GLY A 41 -47.10 18.35 -20.18
C GLY A 41 -45.61 18.31 -19.84
N LEU A 42 -45.26 17.31 -19.02
CA LEU A 42 -43.93 16.67 -18.82
C LEU A 42 -42.84 17.36 -17.94
N LEU A 43 -42.54 16.67 -16.83
CA LEU A 43 -41.20 16.52 -16.22
C LEU A 43 -40.12 16.17 -17.26
N PRO A 44 -38.81 16.18 -16.93
CA PRO A 44 -38.02 17.12 -16.11
C PRO A 44 -36.75 17.57 -16.88
N SER A 45 -36.13 18.70 -16.54
CA SER A 45 -34.66 18.93 -16.64
C SER A 45 -34.36 20.43 -16.60
N LEU A 46 -33.92 20.92 -15.43
CA LEU A 46 -32.98 22.03 -15.22
C LEU A 46 -32.92 22.36 -13.72
N ALA A 47 -32.72 21.32 -12.91
CA ALA A 47 -32.03 21.44 -11.64
C ALA A 47 -30.55 21.20 -11.94
N SER A 48 -29.85 22.21 -12.47
CA SER A 48 -28.41 22.12 -12.74
C SER A 48 -27.73 23.48 -12.61
N LEU A 49 -27.85 24.07 -11.42
CA LEU A 49 -26.91 25.08 -10.91
C LEU A 49 -26.90 25.00 -9.37
N ALA A 50 -26.67 23.78 -8.89
CA ALA A 50 -26.26 23.47 -7.53
C ALA A 50 -25.47 22.15 -7.61
N SER A 51 -24.43 22.13 -8.44
CA SER A 51 -23.53 21.00 -8.58
C SER A 51 -22.11 21.45 -8.29
N ALA A 52 -21.52 20.77 -7.30
CA ALA A 52 -20.10 20.75 -6.97
C ALA A 52 -19.53 21.95 -6.21
N GLN A 53 -19.93 22.09 -4.94
CA GLN A 53 -18.93 22.37 -3.91
C GLN A 53 -18.85 21.14 -3.02
N ARG A 54 -18.05 20.18 -3.51
CA ARG A 54 -17.65 18.98 -2.77
C ARG A 54 -16.70 19.52 -1.70
N GLU A 55 -17.08 19.52 -0.43
CA GLU A 55 -16.12 19.72 0.67
C GLU A 55 -15.11 18.57 0.58
N SER A 56 -14.00 18.85 -0.07
CA SER A 56 -12.83 18.00 -0.12
C SER A 56 -12.41 17.70 1.30
N ARG A 57 -12.18 16.44 1.64
CA ARG A 57 -11.39 16.18 2.83
C ARG A 57 -10.01 16.77 2.59
N GLU A 58 -9.61 17.87 3.24
CA GLU A 58 -8.27 18.46 3.07
C GLU A 58 -7.26 17.43 3.55
N THR A 59 -6.78 16.65 2.58
CA THR A 59 -5.48 16.02 2.68
C THR A 59 -4.48 17.16 2.84
N LEU A 60 -3.63 17.08 3.86
CA LEU A 60 -2.53 18.02 3.98
C LEU A 60 -1.68 17.85 2.72
N SER A 61 -1.55 18.92 1.96
CA SER A 61 -0.74 18.96 0.75
C SER A 61 0.40 19.93 0.94
N ASP A 62 1.58 19.52 0.49
CA ASP A 62 2.74 20.38 0.42
C ASP A 62 3.28 20.30 -1.00
N GLU A 63 3.49 21.46 -1.60
CA GLU A 63 3.89 21.59 -2.98
C GLU A 63 5.36 21.99 -3.03
N TRP A 64 6.12 21.29 -3.85
CA TRP A 64 7.54 21.54 -4.03
C TRP A 64 7.84 21.63 -5.52
N HIS A 65 8.44 22.76 -5.92
CA HIS A 65 8.76 23.05 -7.31
C HIS A 65 10.22 23.43 -7.41
N GLN A 66 10.96 22.77 -8.31
CA GLN A 66 12.35 23.11 -8.56
C GLN A 66 12.71 22.89 -10.04
N THR A 67 13.65 23.69 -10.54
CA THR A 67 14.18 23.54 -11.90
C THR A 67 15.69 23.32 -11.84
N TYR A 68 16.17 22.34 -12.59
CA TYR A 68 17.58 21.96 -12.68
C TYR A 68 18.05 22.07 -14.13
N GLN A 69 19.27 22.55 -14.35
CA GLN A 69 19.89 22.50 -15.68
C GLN A 69 20.24 21.05 -16.01
N LEU A 70 19.97 20.62 -17.24
CA LEU A 70 20.32 19.28 -17.71
C LEU A 70 20.62 19.33 -19.21
N ALA A 71 21.70 18.68 -19.64
CA ALA A 71 21.99 18.51 -21.06
C ALA A 71 20.80 17.87 -21.79
N ALA A 72 20.66 18.15 -23.10
CA ALA A 72 19.54 17.64 -23.90
C ALA A 72 19.43 16.10 -23.88
N ASN A 73 20.56 15.41 -23.77
CA ASN A 73 20.70 13.95 -23.68
C ASN A 73 21.05 13.46 -22.27
N GLY A 74 20.86 14.31 -21.25
CA GLY A 74 21.18 13.98 -19.87
C GLY A 74 20.34 12.83 -19.32
N ARG A 75 20.86 12.18 -18.28
CA ARG A 75 20.22 11.02 -17.65
C ARG A 75 19.23 11.46 -16.58
N VAL A 76 18.05 10.87 -16.59
CA VAL A 76 17.00 11.10 -15.59
C VAL A 76 16.67 9.76 -14.93
N SER A 77 16.74 9.73 -13.60
CA SER A 77 16.28 8.59 -12.81
C SER A 77 15.32 9.06 -11.73
N LEU A 78 14.28 8.26 -11.50
CA LEU A 78 13.25 8.53 -10.51
C LEU A 78 12.86 7.21 -9.84
N ARG A 79 12.91 7.18 -8.51
CA ARG A 79 12.37 6.09 -7.70
C ARG A 79 11.31 6.61 -6.76
N ASN A 80 10.09 6.13 -6.94
CA ASN A 80 8.95 6.50 -6.11
C ASN A 80 8.17 5.25 -5.67
N ILE A 81 7.69 5.30 -4.43
CA ILE A 81 6.96 4.19 -3.83
C ILE A 81 5.45 4.38 -3.97
N ASN A 82 4.94 5.58 -3.65
CA ASN A 82 3.51 5.88 -3.67
C ASN A 82 3.23 7.21 -4.36
N GLY A 83 2.25 7.21 -5.26
CA GLY A 83 1.77 8.39 -5.97
C GLY A 83 2.04 8.32 -7.46
N ALA A 84 1.20 8.98 -8.26
CA ALA A 84 1.33 8.98 -9.70
C ALA A 84 2.59 9.74 -10.15
N VAL A 85 3.17 9.31 -11.27
CA VAL A 85 4.32 9.95 -11.88
C VAL A 85 3.97 10.29 -13.32
N HIS A 86 4.09 11.56 -13.67
CA HIS A 86 3.85 12.09 -14.99
C HIS A 86 5.16 12.67 -15.52
N ILE A 87 5.68 12.15 -16.63
CA ILE A 87 6.92 12.63 -17.26
C ILE A 87 6.59 13.09 -18.67
N GLN A 88 6.90 14.35 -18.97
CA GLN A 88 6.64 14.96 -20.27
C GLN A 88 7.91 15.57 -20.87
N GLY A 89 8.16 15.29 -22.14
CA GLY A 89 9.28 15.86 -22.90
C GLY A 89 9.02 17.26 -23.48
N TRP A 90 10.00 18.16 -23.37
CA TRP A 90 10.00 19.52 -23.98
C TRP A 90 11.33 19.92 -24.64
N GLU A 91 11.36 21.07 -25.30
CA GLU A 91 12.51 21.56 -26.09
C GLU A 91 13.58 22.29 -25.27
N ARG A 92 13.48 22.31 -23.93
CA ARG A 92 14.42 23.05 -23.07
C ARG A 92 15.43 22.10 -22.43
N ASN A 93 16.67 22.59 -22.27
CA ASN A 93 17.77 21.89 -21.60
C ASN A 93 17.72 22.10 -20.07
N GLU A 94 16.56 21.84 -19.49
CA GLU A 94 16.32 21.92 -18.06
C GLU A 94 15.26 20.89 -17.68
N VAL A 95 15.26 20.45 -16.43
CA VAL A 95 14.25 19.58 -15.84
C VAL A 95 13.46 20.38 -14.82
N ARG A 96 12.15 20.51 -15.04
CA ARG A 96 11.22 21.02 -14.03
C ARG A 96 10.65 19.84 -13.25
N VAL A 97 10.79 19.89 -11.93
CA VAL A 97 10.24 18.89 -11.02
C VAL A 97 9.18 19.58 -10.16
N ASP A 98 7.94 19.17 -10.36
CA ASP A 98 6.79 19.58 -9.55
C ASP A 98 6.36 18.35 -8.74
N ALA A 99 6.38 18.44 -7.42
CA ALA A 99 5.98 17.36 -6.53
C ALA A 99 4.88 17.82 -5.58
N ILE A 100 3.80 17.06 -5.50
CA ILE A 100 2.70 17.29 -4.56
C ILE A 100 2.72 16.16 -3.55
N LYS A 101 3.14 16.47 -2.32
CA LYS A 101 3.06 15.55 -1.20
C LYS A 101 1.67 15.59 -0.62
N ARG A 102 1.04 14.44 -0.41
CA ARG A 102 -0.26 14.32 0.25
C ARG A 102 -0.17 13.33 1.39
N ALA A 103 -0.62 13.74 2.57
CA ALA A 103 -0.75 12.84 3.70
C ALA A 103 -1.94 13.23 4.58
N TYR A 104 -2.35 12.29 5.43
CA TYR A 104 -3.42 12.52 6.39
C TYR A 104 -2.94 13.21 7.69
N LYS A 105 -1.62 13.23 7.94
CA LYS A 105 -1.00 13.90 9.09
C LYS A 105 0.25 14.67 8.66
N ARG A 106 0.52 15.78 9.36
CA ARG A 106 1.69 16.64 9.11
C ARG A 106 3.00 15.89 9.33
N GLU A 107 3.07 15.06 10.37
CA GLU A 107 4.25 14.23 10.65
C GLU A 107 4.60 13.30 9.47
N ARG A 108 3.60 12.62 8.87
CA ARG A 108 3.79 11.75 7.70
C ARG A 108 4.25 12.51 6.46
N LEU A 109 3.76 13.74 6.29
CA LEU A 109 4.14 14.61 5.19
C LEU A 109 5.61 15.06 5.32
N ASP A 110 6.05 15.36 6.54
CA ASP A 110 7.42 15.81 6.84
C ASP A 110 8.44 14.65 6.82
N GLU A 111 7.97 13.41 7.05
CA GLU A 111 8.77 12.19 6.96
C GLU A 111 9.20 11.82 5.54
N ALA A 112 8.36 12.09 4.54
CA ALA A 112 8.67 11.76 3.16
C ALA A 112 9.62 12.82 2.56
N ARG A 113 10.87 12.42 2.37
CA ARG A 113 11.95 13.29 1.89
C ARG A 113 12.18 13.06 0.41
N ILE A 114 12.29 14.16 -0.33
CA ILE A 114 12.66 14.14 -1.75
C ILE A 114 14.15 14.45 -1.79
N GLU A 115 14.97 13.46 -2.11
CA GLU A 115 16.40 13.64 -2.35
C GLU A 115 16.60 13.84 -3.85
N VAL A 116 17.22 14.97 -4.21
CA VAL A 116 17.58 15.26 -5.60
C VAL A 116 19.08 15.48 -5.68
N HIS A 117 19.73 14.65 -6.48
CA HIS A 117 21.11 14.85 -6.91
C HIS A 117 21.07 15.28 -8.37
N ALA A 118 21.48 16.51 -8.65
CA ALA A 118 21.47 17.08 -9.98
C ALA A 118 22.82 17.68 -10.32
N ASP A 119 23.30 17.33 -11.51
CA ASP A 119 24.46 17.89 -12.17
C ASP A 119 24.11 18.21 -13.63
N SER A 120 25.06 18.70 -14.43
CA SER A 120 24.77 19.10 -15.82
C SER A 120 24.35 17.94 -16.71
N ASP A 121 24.71 16.71 -16.34
CA ASP A 121 24.61 15.53 -17.19
C ASP A 121 23.62 14.50 -16.64
N SER A 122 23.28 14.58 -15.35
CA SER A 122 22.29 13.68 -14.74
C SER A 122 21.47 14.31 -13.62
N ILE A 123 20.25 13.81 -13.47
CA ILE A 123 19.39 14.07 -12.32
C ILE A 123 18.87 12.74 -11.77
N ALA A 124 19.04 12.55 -10.47
CA ALA A 124 18.52 11.42 -9.73
C ALA A 124 17.58 11.92 -8.63
N ILE A 125 16.30 11.55 -8.76
CA ILE A 125 15.24 11.88 -7.80
C ILE A 125 14.89 10.61 -7.06
N ARG A 126 15.07 10.62 -5.74
CA ARG A 126 14.71 9.49 -4.87
C ARG A 126 13.78 9.98 -3.79
N THR A 127 12.58 9.40 -3.76
CA THR A 127 11.73 9.52 -2.58
C THR A 127 12.28 8.61 -1.48
N ARG A 128 12.65 9.20 -0.36
CA ARG A 128 13.04 8.49 0.86
C ARG A 128 11.92 8.61 1.87
N TYR A 129 11.47 7.46 2.32
CA TYR A 129 10.68 7.36 3.52
C TYR A 129 11.64 7.11 4.69
N PRO A 130 11.28 7.44 5.94
CA PRO A 130 12.19 7.40 7.10
C PRO A 130 12.83 6.03 7.40
N TYR A 131 12.50 5.01 6.63
CA TYR A 131 13.07 3.68 6.71
C TYR A 131 13.47 3.25 5.30
N ASP A 132 14.77 3.25 5.04
CA ASP A 132 15.35 2.84 3.75
C ASP A 132 15.21 1.34 3.47
N GLU A 133 14.78 0.59 4.48
CA GLU A 133 14.56 -0.85 4.50
C GLU A 133 13.08 -1.24 4.47
N MET A 134 12.18 -0.29 4.12
CA MET A 134 10.76 -0.61 4.01
C MET A 134 10.47 -1.52 2.79
N ASN A 135 10.44 -2.83 3.07
CA ASN A 135 9.21 -3.58 2.82
C ASN A 135 8.02 -2.73 3.28
N PHE A 136 6.88 -2.78 2.59
CA PHE A 136 5.63 -2.06 2.89
C PHE A 136 4.98 -2.39 4.28
N THR A 137 5.79 -2.61 5.33
CA THR A 137 5.52 -3.44 6.51
C THR A 137 6.22 -2.96 7.79
N ASP A 138 6.72 -1.74 7.86
CA ASP A 138 7.43 -1.31 9.07
C ASP A 138 6.44 -1.08 10.23
N ASP A 139 6.37 -2.08 11.10
CA ASP A 139 5.55 -2.12 12.32
C ASP A 139 6.26 -1.38 13.48
N THR A 140 6.57 -0.10 13.28
CA THR A 140 6.95 0.75 14.42
C THR A 140 5.69 1.00 15.28
N PRO A 141 5.68 0.63 16.58
CA PRO A 141 4.51 0.80 17.45
C PRO A 141 4.04 2.26 17.46
N GLY A 142 2.78 2.49 17.06
CA GLY A 142 2.16 3.83 17.03
C GLY A 142 2.03 4.51 15.66
N ARG A 143 2.46 3.87 14.56
CA ARG A 143 2.35 4.43 13.18
C ARG A 143 1.40 3.63 12.29
N TYR A 144 0.09 3.79 12.47
CA TYR A 144 -0.96 3.08 11.70
C TYR A 144 -1.49 3.84 10.48
N ASP A 145 -0.81 4.89 10.03
CA ASP A 145 -1.28 5.74 8.93
C ASP A 145 -0.56 5.41 7.63
N ASN A 146 -1.22 5.51 6.47
CA ASN A 146 -0.54 5.34 5.19
C ASN A 146 0.62 6.34 5.04
N PRO A 147 1.78 5.91 4.50
CA PRO A 147 2.87 6.82 4.20
C PRO A 147 2.41 7.92 3.25
N ALA A 148 3.09 9.07 3.26
CA ALA A 148 2.74 10.15 2.34
C ALA A 148 2.82 9.67 0.88
N SER A 149 1.81 10.03 0.10
CA SER A 149 1.84 9.86 -1.35
C SER A 149 2.54 11.07 -1.96
N ILE A 150 3.48 10.84 -2.87
CA ILE A 150 4.13 11.91 -3.62
C ILE A 150 3.77 11.74 -5.08
N GLU A 151 2.99 12.68 -5.59
CA GLU A 151 2.71 12.80 -7.01
C GLU A 151 3.81 13.65 -7.66
N TYR A 152 4.43 13.13 -8.71
CA TYR A 152 5.49 13.83 -9.44
C TYR A 152 5.01 14.21 -10.83
N THR A 153 5.24 15.46 -11.22
CA THR A 153 5.18 15.92 -12.60
C THR A 153 6.57 16.41 -13.00
N LEU A 154 7.23 15.67 -13.89
CA LEU A 154 8.53 16.01 -14.45
C LEU A 154 8.37 16.52 -15.86
N THR A 155 8.92 17.69 -16.14
CA THR A 155 9.12 18.17 -17.52
C THR A 155 10.60 18.07 -17.86
N VAL A 156 10.97 17.21 -18.81
CA VAL A 156 12.36 16.85 -19.13
C VAL A 156 12.70 17.17 -20.58
N PRO A 157 13.97 17.38 -20.97
CA PRO A 157 14.35 17.49 -22.38
C PRO A 157 13.86 16.27 -23.18
N ARG A 158 13.33 16.45 -24.38
CA ARG A 158 12.79 15.32 -25.18
C ARG A 158 13.83 14.23 -25.49
N ALA A 159 15.10 14.62 -25.65
CA ALA A 159 16.19 13.69 -25.93
C ALA A 159 16.83 13.09 -24.66
N ALA A 160 16.30 13.41 -23.46
CA ALA A 160 16.82 12.90 -22.20
C ALA A 160 16.65 11.37 -22.11
N ARG A 161 17.61 10.72 -21.45
CA ARG A 161 17.61 9.26 -21.25
C ARG A 161 17.02 8.94 -19.88
N LEU A 162 15.85 8.30 -19.87
CA LEU A 162 15.18 7.85 -18.66
C LEU A 162 15.70 6.45 -18.31
N GLU A 163 16.89 6.36 -17.69
CA GLU A 163 17.57 5.07 -17.49
C GLU A 163 16.97 4.21 -16.37
N ASN A 164 16.34 4.84 -15.36
CA ASN A 164 15.76 4.10 -14.25
C ASN A 164 14.57 4.82 -13.64
N ILE A 165 13.38 4.59 -14.22
CA ILE A 165 12.10 5.08 -13.69
C ILE A 165 11.38 3.90 -13.03
N GLU A 166 11.39 3.87 -11.70
CA GLU A 166 10.75 2.80 -10.91
C GLU A 166 9.59 3.39 -10.09
N LEU A 167 8.40 2.85 -10.33
CA LEU A 167 7.21 3.15 -9.56
C LEU A 167 6.62 1.86 -8.96
N ILE A 168 6.33 1.87 -7.66
CA ILE A 168 5.72 0.71 -7.02
C ILE A 168 4.19 0.81 -7.00
N ASN A 169 3.61 1.89 -6.48
CA ASN A 169 2.15 2.06 -6.39
C ASN A 169 1.69 3.39 -7.01
N GLY A 170 1.00 3.32 -8.14
CA GLY A 170 0.45 4.49 -8.82
C GLY A 170 0.41 4.33 -10.34
N GLY A 171 -0.10 5.35 -11.04
CA GLY A 171 -0.01 5.43 -12.49
C GLY A 171 1.32 6.06 -12.94
N LEU A 172 1.92 5.51 -13.99
CA LEU A 172 3.09 6.08 -14.66
C LEU A 172 2.70 6.54 -16.06
N ASP A 173 2.67 7.85 -16.28
CA ASP A 173 2.43 8.46 -17.59
C ASP A 173 3.75 9.01 -18.15
N LEU A 174 4.12 8.56 -19.35
CA LEU A 174 5.28 9.02 -20.10
C LEU A 174 4.79 9.61 -21.43
N ALA A 175 5.24 10.81 -21.79
CA ALA A 175 4.77 11.48 -23.00
C ALA A 175 5.84 12.30 -23.72
N ASN A 176 5.83 12.25 -25.07
CA ASN A 176 6.66 13.08 -25.96
C ASN A 176 8.18 12.91 -25.76
N LEU A 177 8.68 11.67 -25.73
CA LEU A 177 10.08 11.36 -25.45
C LEU A 177 10.76 10.71 -26.67
N THR A 178 11.94 11.22 -27.01
CA THR A 178 12.76 10.77 -28.15
C THR A 178 14.03 10.05 -27.70
N GLY A 179 14.44 10.22 -26.44
CA GLY A 179 15.54 9.46 -25.85
C GLY A 179 15.13 8.05 -25.41
N GLU A 180 16.10 7.30 -24.88
CA GLU A 180 15.91 5.97 -24.30
C GLU A 180 15.00 6.02 -23.06
N VAL A 181 14.08 5.06 -22.95
CA VAL A 181 13.10 4.98 -21.86
C VAL A 181 13.11 3.60 -21.21
N HIS A 182 13.65 3.53 -20.00
CA HIS A 182 13.60 2.38 -19.11
C HIS A 182 12.69 2.69 -17.94
N ALA A 183 11.50 2.06 -17.95
CA ALA A 183 10.46 2.34 -16.98
C ALA A 183 9.78 1.06 -16.49
N SER A 184 9.61 0.97 -15.18
CA SER A 184 8.95 -0.16 -14.51
C SER A 184 7.86 0.32 -13.57
N CYS A 185 6.69 -0.31 -13.65
CA CYS A 185 5.57 -0.11 -12.74
C CYS A 185 5.20 -1.45 -12.09
N ILE A 186 5.08 -1.51 -10.77
CA ILE A 186 4.69 -2.76 -10.10
C ILE A 186 3.18 -2.87 -10.02
N ASN A 187 2.51 -1.88 -9.41
CA ASN A 187 1.07 -1.86 -9.20
C ASN A 187 0.47 -0.58 -9.80
N GLY A 188 -0.17 -0.72 -10.96
CA GLY A 188 -0.88 0.36 -11.63
C GLY A 188 -0.68 0.40 -13.15
N LYS A 189 -1.27 1.40 -13.80
CA LYS A 189 -1.18 1.57 -15.26
C LYS A 189 0.15 2.24 -15.64
N LEU A 190 0.87 1.67 -16.61
CA LEU A 190 1.96 2.32 -17.32
C LEU A 190 1.45 2.76 -18.70
N ALA A 191 1.33 4.07 -18.92
CA ALA A 191 0.91 4.66 -20.17
C ALA A 191 2.07 5.44 -20.80
N ALA A 192 2.57 4.99 -21.95
CA ALA A 192 3.60 5.67 -22.71
C ALA A 192 3.03 6.17 -24.04
N ARG A 193 3.13 7.48 -24.30
CA ARG A 193 2.52 8.14 -25.45
C ARG A 193 3.56 8.93 -26.24
N ASP A 194 3.47 8.86 -27.57
CA ASP A 194 4.34 9.61 -28.48
C ASP A 194 5.83 9.36 -28.21
N LEU A 195 6.21 8.09 -28.00
CA LEU A 195 7.61 7.67 -27.89
C LEU A 195 8.26 7.53 -29.27
N SER A 196 9.57 7.77 -29.38
CA SER A 196 10.33 7.61 -30.64
C SER A 196 11.73 7.00 -30.48
N GLY A 197 12.23 6.84 -29.26
CA GLY A 197 13.53 6.21 -28.97
C GLY A 197 13.40 4.75 -28.52
N GLU A 198 14.50 4.19 -28.03
CA GLU A 198 14.51 2.85 -27.41
C GLU A 198 13.57 2.83 -26.19
N ALA A 199 12.82 1.75 -26.02
CA ALA A 199 11.93 1.61 -24.88
C ALA A 199 11.98 0.20 -24.29
N LYS A 200 12.30 0.15 -23.01
CA LYS A 200 12.17 -1.03 -22.15
C LYS A 200 11.14 -0.72 -21.07
N LEU A 201 9.91 -1.17 -21.32
CA LEU A 201 8.77 -0.93 -20.44
C LEU A 201 8.40 -2.23 -19.75
N SER A 202 8.16 -2.20 -18.45
CA SER A 202 7.79 -3.40 -17.71
C SER A 202 6.70 -3.13 -16.68
N THR A 203 5.75 -4.04 -16.58
CA THR A 203 4.70 -4.01 -15.55
C THR A 203 4.56 -5.37 -14.85
N ILE A 204 4.17 -5.39 -13.58
CA ILE A 204 3.87 -6.64 -12.87
C ILE A 204 2.35 -6.83 -12.79
N ASN A 205 1.65 -5.92 -12.09
CA ASN A 205 0.21 -5.96 -11.88
C ASN A 205 -0.44 -4.68 -12.44
N GLY A 206 -0.93 -4.75 -13.68
CA GLY A 206 -1.59 -3.62 -14.31
C GLY A 206 -1.47 -3.60 -15.82
N THR A 207 -2.02 -2.55 -16.44
CA THR A 207 -2.02 -2.40 -17.90
C THR A 207 -0.79 -1.64 -18.38
N LEU A 208 -0.12 -2.16 -19.41
CA LEU A 208 0.93 -1.48 -20.16
C LEU A 208 0.35 -1.02 -21.50
N ASP A 209 0.25 0.29 -21.69
CA ASP A 209 -0.32 0.94 -22.87
C ASP A 209 0.75 1.83 -23.49
N ALA A 210 1.35 1.38 -24.60
CA ALA A 210 2.48 2.05 -25.23
C ALA A 210 2.16 2.42 -26.68
N ALA A 211 2.28 3.71 -27.00
CA ALA A 211 2.08 4.28 -28.32
C ALA A 211 3.36 4.97 -28.81
N PHE A 212 3.82 4.55 -29.99
CA PHE A 212 5.01 5.08 -30.64
C PHE A 212 4.65 5.96 -31.83
N ALA A 213 5.26 7.15 -31.90
CA ALA A 213 5.09 8.08 -33.01
C ALA A 213 5.97 7.71 -34.21
N GLN A 214 7.13 7.12 -33.95
CA GLN A 214 8.08 6.66 -34.95
C GLN A 214 8.80 5.40 -34.45
N LEU A 215 9.25 4.57 -35.38
CA LEU A 215 10.10 3.40 -35.12
C LEU A 215 11.39 3.52 -35.92
N ASP A 216 12.49 3.06 -35.34
CA ASP A 216 13.82 3.06 -35.95
C ASP A 216 14.50 1.70 -35.73
N ALA A 217 15.27 1.23 -36.71
CA ALA A 217 15.99 -0.03 -36.64
C ALA A 217 17.08 -0.04 -35.55
N GLU A 218 17.64 1.13 -35.22
CA GLU A 218 18.67 1.28 -34.19
C GLU A 218 18.10 1.18 -32.75
N HIS A 219 16.79 1.38 -32.59
CA HIS A 219 16.15 1.53 -31.28
C HIS A 219 15.15 0.39 -31.02
N PRO A 220 15.55 -0.68 -30.31
CA PRO A 220 14.68 -1.82 -30.04
C PRO A 220 13.58 -1.46 -29.02
N LEU A 221 12.47 -2.20 -29.10
CA LEU A 221 11.36 -2.09 -28.15
C LEU A 221 11.20 -3.41 -27.40
N SER A 222 11.18 -3.35 -26.07
CA SER A 222 10.87 -4.47 -25.19
C SER A 222 9.77 -4.07 -24.22
N LEU A 223 8.62 -4.72 -24.30
CA LEU A 223 7.50 -4.50 -23.39
C LEU A 223 7.19 -5.83 -22.69
N ASN A 224 7.31 -5.82 -21.36
CA ASN A 224 7.16 -7.02 -20.56
C ASN A 224 6.03 -6.83 -19.54
N SER A 225 5.22 -7.86 -19.34
CA SER A 225 4.16 -7.89 -18.34
C SER A 225 4.14 -9.25 -17.64
N VAL A 226 3.73 -9.27 -16.37
CA VAL A 226 3.44 -10.53 -15.65
C VAL A 226 1.93 -10.78 -15.65
N ASN A 227 1.17 -9.92 -14.97
CA ASN A 227 -0.28 -10.03 -14.80
C ASN A 227 -0.95 -8.75 -15.34
N GLY A 228 -1.40 -8.81 -16.60
CA GLY A 228 -1.98 -7.62 -17.23
C GLY A 228 -2.14 -7.67 -18.74
N GLU A 229 -2.69 -6.58 -19.26
CA GLU A 229 -2.82 -6.33 -20.70
C GLU A 229 -1.62 -5.53 -21.21
N VAL A 230 -1.03 -5.97 -22.32
CA VAL A 230 -0.03 -5.23 -23.09
C VAL A 230 -0.66 -4.74 -24.37
N LEU A 231 -0.88 -3.43 -24.46
CA LEU A 231 -1.35 -2.74 -25.67
C LEU A 231 -0.17 -2.01 -26.32
N LEU A 232 0.20 -2.45 -27.52
CA LEU A 232 1.19 -1.79 -28.36
C LEU A 232 0.50 -1.10 -29.53
N THR A 233 0.67 0.22 -29.64
CA THR A 233 0.24 1.02 -30.78
C THR A 233 1.46 1.55 -31.55
N ILE A 234 1.56 1.21 -32.84
CA ILE A 234 2.67 1.65 -33.72
C ILE A 234 2.12 2.33 -34.99
N PRO A 235 2.92 3.16 -35.69
CA PRO A 235 2.48 3.82 -36.93
C PRO A 235 1.99 2.83 -37.97
N SER A 236 0.98 3.21 -38.77
CA SER A 236 0.40 2.26 -39.74
C SER A 236 1.41 1.87 -40.83
N ASP A 237 2.33 2.78 -41.18
CA ASP A 237 3.42 2.60 -42.16
C ASP A 237 4.74 2.12 -41.55
N ALA A 238 4.69 1.54 -40.34
CA ALA A 238 5.86 1.03 -39.63
C ALA A 238 6.66 -0.03 -40.40
N ASN A 239 7.97 -0.08 -40.16
CA ASN A 239 8.85 -1.18 -40.56
C ASN A 239 9.46 -1.81 -39.31
N ALA A 240 9.09 -3.05 -39.00
CA ALA A 240 9.48 -3.71 -37.76
C ALA A 240 9.52 -5.23 -37.88
N GLU A 241 10.33 -5.87 -37.05
CA GLU A 241 10.24 -7.31 -36.78
C GLU A 241 9.63 -7.48 -35.40
N ILE A 242 8.50 -8.18 -35.31
CA ILE A 242 7.76 -8.37 -34.07
C ILE A 242 7.79 -9.82 -33.62
N LYS A 243 8.10 -10.02 -32.34
CA LYS A 243 7.98 -11.28 -31.63
C LYS A 243 7.18 -11.05 -30.34
N ALA A 244 6.02 -11.69 -30.24
CA ALA A 244 5.16 -11.62 -29.07
C ALA A 244 4.90 -13.02 -28.52
N THR A 245 5.02 -13.17 -27.20
CA THR A 245 4.82 -14.43 -26.49
C THR A 245 4.02 -14.21 -25.22
N THR A 246 2.99 -15.02 -24.99
CA THR A 246 2.24 -15.09 -23.72
C THR A 246 2.11 -16.54 -23.27
N VAL A 247 2.25 -16.82 -21.97
CA VAL A 247 2.13 -18.18 -21.43
C VAL A 247 0.66 -18.58 -21.30
N HIS A 248 -0.11 -17.75 -20.61
CA HIS A 248 -1.55 -17.91 -20.37
C HIS A 248 -2.30 -16.67 -20.85
N GLY A 249 -2.72 -16.71 -22.11
CA GLY A 249 -3.54 -15.65 -22.69
C GLY A 249 -3.60 -15.67 -24.20
N THR A 250 -4.15 -14.58 -24.73
CA THR A 250 -4.40 -14.43 -26.17
C THR A 250 -3.53 -13.31 -26.72
N ILE A 251 -3.01 -13.53 -27.93
CA ILE A 251 -2.38 -12.47 -28.72
C ILE A 251 -3.36 -12.09 -29.83
N THR A 252 -3.66 -10.81 -29.95
CA THR A 252 -4.42 -10.23 -31.05
C THR A 252 -3.59 -9.19 -31.78
N ASN A 253 -3.80 -9.08 -33.09
CA ASN A 253 -3.23 -7.99 -33.86
C ASN A 253 -4.16 -7.56 -34.99
N ASN A 254 -4.12 -6.29 -35.37
CA ASN A 254 -4.89 -5.76 -36.50
C ASN A 254 -4.05 -5.57 -37.79
N PHE A 255 -2.80 -6.03 -37.78
CA PHE A 255 -1.91 -6.05 -38.96
C PHE A 255 -2.12 -7.29 -39.85
N GLY A 256 -2.85 -8.30 -39.37
CA GLY A 256 -3.12 -9.53 -40.11
C GLY A 256 -2.03 -10.61 -39.97
N LEU A 257 -1.14 -10.48 -38.97
CA LEU A 257 -0.16 -11.53 -38.67
C LEU A 257 -0.86 -12.76 -38.08
N PRO A 258 -0.48 -13.98 -38.50
CA PRO A 258 -1.01 -15.19 -37.91
C PRO A 258 -0.50 -15.34 -36.46
N VAL A 259 -1.38 -15.84 -35.60
CA VAL A 259 -1.08 -16.17 -34.21
C VAL A 259 -1.11 -17.68 -34.07
N ARG A 260 -0.07 -18.26 -33.48
CA ARG A 260 -0.01 -19.69 -33.18
C ARG A 260 -0.43 -19.91 -31.73
N HIS A 261 -1.43 -20.78 -31.56
CA HIS A 261 -1.85 -21.25 -30.24
C HIS A 261 -1.17 -22.60 -29.98
N GLY A 262 -0.37 -22.68 -28.91
CA GLY A 262 0.23 -23.92 -28.45
C GLY A 262 -0.83 -24.95 -28.08
N ARG A 263 -0.55 -26.24 -28.34
CA ARG A 263 -1.50 -27.34 -28.08
C ARG A 263 -1.81 -27.54 -26.58
N TYR A 264 -0.94 -27.04 -25.69
CA TYR A 264 -1.05 -27.24 -24.24
C TYR A 264 -0.86 -25.95 -23.42
N VAL A 265 0.15 -25.13 -23.74
CA VAL A 265 0.44 -23.83 -23.10
C VAL A 265 1.12 -22.93 -24.13
N GLY A 266 0.96 -21.62 -23.99
CA GLY A 266 1.66 -20.61 -24.79
C GLY A 266 0.94 -20.19 -26.06
N THR A 267 0.83 -18.89 -26.28
CA THR A 267 0.44 -18.29 -27.57
C THR A 267 1.61 -17.45 -28.06
N ASP A 268 1.97 -17.59 -29.33
CA ASP A 268 3.07 -16.86 -29.93
C ASP A 268 2.74 -16.26 -31.31
N LEU A 269 3.37 -15.13 -31.59
CA LEU A 269 3.32 -14.41 -32.85
C LEU A 269 4.74 -14.01 -33.22
N ALA A 270 5.14 -14.32 -34.45
CA ALA A 270 6.40 -13.88 -35.02
C ALA A 270 6.18 -13.45 -36.47
N GLY A 271 6.58 -12.23 -36.80
CA GLY A 271 6.37 -11.70 -38.13
C GLY A 271 7.13 -10.42 -38.41
N GLN A 272 7.23 -10.11 -39.69
CA GLN A 272 7.82 -8.88 -40.19
C GLN A 272 6.71 -7.96 -40.70
N ILE A 273 6.77 -6.69 -40.32
CA ILE A 273 5.91 -5.60 -40.77
C ILE A 273 6.74 -4.70 -41.69
N GLY A 274 6.23 -4.41 -42.88
CA GLY A 274 6.91 -3.62 -43.91
C GLY A 274 8.20 -4.30 -44.41
N ASN A 275 9.25 -3.52 -44.59
CA ASN A 275 10.55 -4.00 -45.09
C ASN A 275 11.45 -4.62 -44.00
N GLY A 276 10.95 -4.77 -42.77
CA GLY A 276 11.78 -5.11 -41.61
C GLY A 276 12.54 -3.88 -41.10
N GLY A 277 12.95 -3.89 -39.83
CA GLY A 277 13.48 -2.69 -39.18
C GLY A 277 13.58 -2.83 -37.67
N ALA A 278 12.86 -1.98 -36.95
CA ALA A 278 12.85 -1.96 -35.48
C ALA A 278 12.49 -3.34 -34.91
N ARG A 279 13.27 -3.82 -33.93
CA ARG A 279 12.98 -5.09 -33.26
C ARG A 279 12.02 -4.84 -32.11
N ILE A 280 10.87 -5.50 -32.13
CA ILE A 280 9.82 -5.39 -31.13
C ILE A 280 9.66 -6.74 -30.45
N ARG A 281 9.89 -6.77 -29.14
CA ARG A 281 9.70 -7.93 -28.29
C ARG A 281 8.61 -7.64 -27.26
N LEU A 282 7.58 -8.49 -27.24
CA LEU A 282 6.48 -8.43 -26.28
C LEU A 282 6.45 -9.74 -25.50
N ASP A 283 6.58 -9.67 -24.19
CA ASP A 283 6.49 -10.83 -23.31
C ASP A 283 5.38 -10.61 -22.28
N ASN A 284 4.50 -11.59 -22.13
CA ASN A 284 3.50 -11.61 -21.06
C ASN A 284 3.47 -12.99 -20.40
N VAL A 285 3.11 -13.06 -19.12
CA VAL A 285 2.88 -14.35 -18.45
C VAL A 285 1.39 -14.67 -18.47
N ASN A 286 0.59 -13.84 -17.80
CA ASN A 286 -0.86 -13.99 -17.66
C ASN A 286 -1.57 -12.74 -18.21
N GLY A 287 -2.25 -12.91 -19.34
CA GLY A 287 -3.09 -11.85 -19.92
C GLY A 287 -2.94 -11.66 -21.42
N VAL A 288 -3.51 -10.56 -21.92
CA VAL A 288 -3.70 -10.31 -23.35
C VAL A 288 -2.58 -9.42 -23.90
N ILE A 289 -2.09 -9.77 -25.09
CA ILE A 289 -1.22 -8.89 -25.88
C ILE A 289 -2.03 -8.42 -27.09
N ASN A 290 -2.17 -7.11 -27.26
CA ASN A 290 -2.85 -6.50 -28.39
C ASN A 290 -1.89 -5.59 -29.15
N VAL A 291 -1.67 -5.88 -30.44
CA VAL A 291 -0.81 -5.10 -31.33
C VAL A 291 -1.66 -4.41 -32.37
N GLN A 292 -1.66 -3.08 -32.36
CA GLN A 292 -2.49 -2.29 -33.25
C GLN A 292 -1.74 -1.18 -34.01
N HIS A 293 -2.19 -0.90 -35.22
CA HIS A 293 -1.78 0.30 -35.96
C HIS A 293 -2.47 1.55 -35.38
N ALA A 294 -1.80 2.71 -35.46
CA ALA A 294 -2.27 3.98 -34.89
C ALA A 294 -3.54 4.56 -35.53
N GLY A 295 -3.96 4.08 -36.71
CA GLY A 295 -5.14 4.61 -37.40
C GLY A 295 -4.93 6.05 -37.90
N ASP A 296 -3.68 6.40 -38.18
CA ASP A 296 -3.15 7.71 -38.56
C ASP A 296 -3.46 8.16 -40.00
N GLY A 297 -4.35 7.45 -40.70
CA GLY A 297 -4.70 7.72 -42.10
C GLY A 297 -3.60 7.33 -43.11
N ARG A 298 -2.49 6.73 -42.66
CA ARG A 298 -1.45 6.18 -43.52
C ARG A 298 -1.83 4.77 -43.99
N ALA A 299 -1.22 4.32 -45.08
CA ALA A 299 -1.42 2.95 -45.54
C ALA A 299 -0.81 1.95 -44.54
N VAL A 300 -1.55 0.89 -44.21
CA VAL A 300 -1.05 -0.18 -43.31
C VAL A 300 0.05 -0.97 -44.04
N SER A 301 1.21 -1.09 -43.40
CA SER A 301 2.35 -1.84 -43.93
C SER A 301 2.01 -3.31 -44.18
N PRO A 302 2.50 -3.91 -45.28
CA PRO A 302 2.31 -5.33 -45.55
C PRO A 302 3.02 -6.19 -44.50
N VAL A 303 2.53 -7.40 -44.25
CA VAL A 303 3.12 -8.32 -43.26
C VAL A 303 3.61 -9.61 -43.88
N THR A 304 4.71 -10.14 -43.33
CA THR A 304 5.26 -11.45 -43.67
C THR A 304 5.29 -12.32 -42.42
N ASN A 305 4.68 -13.50 -42.48
CA ASN A 305 4.70 -14.46 -41.39
C ASN A 305 6.11 -15.05 -41.22
N MET A 306 6.62 -15.07 -39.99
CA MET A 306 7.91 -15.66 -39.62
C MET A 306 7.78 -16.82 -38.62
N LEU A 307 6.56 -17.25 -38.30
CA LEU A 307 6.36 -18.47 -37.52
C LEU A 307 6.90 -19.67 -38.31
N THR A 308 7.96 -20.30 -37.81
CA THR A 308 8.51 -21.51 -38.41
C THR A 308 7.52 -22.67 -38.25
N ASN A 309 7.11 -23.25 -39.37
CA ASN A 309 6.29 -24.47 -39.42
C ASN A 309 7.16 -25.67 -39.05
N THR A 310 7.26 -25.99 -37.76
CA THR A 310 7.83 -27.29 -37.34
C THR A 310 6.70 -28.29 -37.12
N GLN A 311 6.17 -28.77 -38.24
CA GLN A 311 5.55 -30.09 -38.40
C GLN A 311 5.94 -30.62 -39.78
N ASP A 312 7.14 -31.20 -39.91
CA ASP A 312 7.34 -32.49 -40.60
C ASP A 312 8.81 -32.95 -40.54
N GLU A 313 8.96 -34.27 -40.51
CA GLU A 313 10.20 -35.05 -40.48
C GLU A 313 11.05 -34.86 -41.76
N SER A 314 12.38 -34.73 -41.61
CA SER A 314 13.45 -35.31 -42.47
C SER A 314 14.72 -34.42 -42.58
N TYR A 315 15.81 -34.91 -41.98
CA TYR A 315 17.25 -34.63 -42.20
C TYR A 315 17.76 -33.17 -42.21
N GLY A 316 18.23 -32.72 -41.04
CA GLY A 316 19.19 -31.62 -40.81
C GLY A 316 20.25 -32.05 -39.78
N PRO A 317 21.40 -31.34 -39.66
CA PRO A 317 22.67 -31.91 -39.18
C PRO A 317 22.61 -32.39 -37.73
N SER A 318 23.40 -33.43 -37.42
CA SER A 318 23.29 -34.20 -36.18
C SER A 318 23.43 -33.34 -34.92
N SER A 319 22.63 -33.66 -33.90
CA SER A 319 22.59 -33.01 -32.59
C SER A 319 23.96 -32.84 -31.93
N GLU A 320 24.93 -33.68 -32.30
CA GLU A 320 26.33 -33.62 -31.84
C GLU A 320 27.11 -32.39 -32.35
N GLU A 321 26.75 -31.82 -33.50
CA GLU A 321 27.43 -30.65 -34.07
C GLU A 321 26.89 -29.35 -33.47
N ILE A 322 25.57 -29.29 -33.26
CA ILE A 322 24.90 -28.17 -32.59
C ILE A 322 25.28 -28.14 -31.10
N GLN A 323 25.31 -29.29 -30.42
CA GLN A 323 25.78 -29.36 -29.02
C GLN A 323 27.23 -28.93 -28.88
N ARG A 324 28.11 -29.26 -29.84
CA ARG A 324 29.51 -28.83 -29.82
C ARG A 324 29.69 -27.34 -30.08
N GLN A 325 28.82 -26.73 -30.87
CA GLN A 325 28.87 -25.29 -31.14
C GLN A 325 28.31 -24.49 -29.96
N VAL A 326 27.16 -24.90 -29.43
CA VAL A 326 26.55 -24.30 -28.23
C VAL A 326 27.44 -24.48 -27.00
N ALA A 327 28.08 -25.64 -26.82
CA ALA A 327 29.01 -25.84 -25.70
C ALA A 327 30.21 -24.87 -25.74
N ARG A 328 30.75 -24.57 -26.93
CA ARG A 328 31.86 -23.61 -27.07
C ARG A 328 31.45 -22.17 -26.78
N GLU A 329 30.26 -21.76 -27.25
CA GLU A 329 29.73 -20.42 -27.00
C GLU A 329 29.32 -20.23 -25.53
N VAL A 330 28.73 -21.26 -24.91
CA VAL A 330 28.40 -21.26 -23.47
C VAL A 330 29.68 -21.23 -22.63
N GLU A 331 30.71 -21.98 -22.99
CA GLU A 331 31.98 -21.97 -22.24
C GLU A 331 32.70 -20.62 -22.34
N GLN A 332 32.61 -19.95 -23.49
CA GLN A 332 33.15 -18.60 -23.66
C GLN A 332 32.36 -17.55 -22.84
N ALA A 333 31.03 -17.60 -22.89
CA ALA A 333 30.17 -16.71 -22.11
C ALA A 333 30.34 -16.92 -20.59
N MET A 334 30.58 -18.17 -20.15
CA MET A 334 30.86 -18.49 -18.76
C MET A 334 32.21 -17.91 -18.29
N ARG A 335 33.26 -17.94 -19.13
CA ARG A 335 34.55 -17.33 -18.81
C ARG A 335 34.47 -15.80 -18.73
N GLU A 336 33.71 -15.18 -19.62
CA GLU A 336 33.45 -13.73 -19.60
C GLU A 336 32.64 -13.32 -18.37
N SER A 337 31.64 -14.12 -18.00
CA SER A 337 30.84 -13.95 -16.79
C SER A 337 31.66 -14.13 -15.51
N GLU A 338 32.53 -15.14 -15.45
CA GLU A 338 33.44 -15.36 -14.33
C GLU A 338 34.44 -14.21 -14.15
N HIS A 339 34.96 -13.67 -15.25
CA HIS A 339 35.85 -12.50 -15.21
C HIS A 339 35.10 -11.25 -14.71
N ALA A 340 33.90 -10.97 -15.22
CA ALA A 340 33.06 -9.88 -14.76
C ALA A 340 32.65 -10.04 -13.28
N ARG A 341 32.42 -11.28 -12.84
CA ARG A 341 32.12 -11.60 -11.44
C ARG A 341 33.33 -11.41 -10.53
N ALA A 342 34.53 -11.73 -11.00
CA ALA A 342 35.77 -11.47 -10.27
C ALA A 342 36.06 -9.98 -10.15
N GLU A 343 35.80 -9.18 -11.19
CA GLU A 343 35.90 -7.72 -11.13
C GLU A 343 34.85 -7.10 -10.19
N GLY A 344 33.60 -7.58 -10.27
CA GLY A 344 32.54 -7.17 -9.35
C GLY A 344 32.84 -7.52 -7.89
N GLN A 345 33.46 -8.68 -7.63
CA GLN A 345 33.89 -9.07 -6.29
C GLN A 345 35.04 -8.19 -5.76
N ARG A 346 36.00 -7.80 -6.60
CA ARG A 346 37.07 -6.87 -6.23
C ARG A 346 36.52 -5.48 -5.90
N ALA A 347 35.61 -4.96 -6.75
CA ALA A 347 34.95 -3.69 -6.50
C ALA A 347 34.08 -3.74 -5.21
N ALA A 348 33.41 -4.86 -4.94
CA ALA A 348 32.65 -5.06 -3.71
C ALA A 348 33.57 -5.15 -2.48
N GLU A 349 34.76 -5.73 -2.60
CA GLU A 349 35.72 -5.81 -1.50
C GLU A 349 36.36 -4.44 -1.20
N GLU A 350 36.67 -3.65 -2.23
CA GLU A 350 37.10 -2.25 -2.09
C GLU A 350 36.00 -1.39 -1.46
N GLY A 351 34.75 -1.56 -1.88
CA GLY A 351 33.59 -0.90 -1.28
C GLY A 351 33.38 -1.30 0.18
N ARG A 352 33.59 -2.57 0.54
CA ARG A 352 33.54 -3.04 1.94
C ARG A 352 34.62 -2.40 2.80
N ARG A 353 35.86 -2.27 2.29
CA ARG A 353 36.96 -1.63 3.03
C ARG A 353 36.68 -0.14 3.25
N ALA A 354 36.19 0.58 2.23
CA ALA A 354 35.77 1.97 2.36
C ALA A 354 34.60 2.14 3.35
N ALA A 355 33.63 1.21 3.34
CA ALA A 355 32.52 1.22 4.29
C ALA A 355 32.97 0.92 5.73
N GLU A 356 33.97 0.05 5.91
CA GLU A 356 34.53 -0.25 7.23
C GLU A 356 35.31 0.93 7.81
N GLU A 357 36.04 1.67 6.97
CA GLU A 357 36.72 2.91 7.34
C GLU A 357 35.70 3.99 7.74
N ALA A 358 34.66 4.20 6.92
CA ALA A 358 33.57 5.13 7.25
C ALA A 358 32.82 4.75 8.55
N ARG A 359 32.67 3.45 8.84
CA ARG A 359 32.09 2.97 10.11
C ARG A 359 32.99 3.28 11.31
N ARG A 360 34.31 3.21 11.17
CA ARG A 360 35.25 3.56 12.25
C ARG A 360 35.20 5.06 12.56
N ASP A 361 35.13 5.88 11.52
CA ASP A 361 35.01 7.34 11.66
C ASP A 361 33.67 7.72 12.30
N ALA A 362 32.58 7.09 11.87
CA ALA A 362 31.26 7.29 12.47
C ALA A 362 31.22 6.85 13.94
N ALA A 363 31.85 5.72 14.29
CA ALA A 363 31.94 5.25 15.67
C ALA A 363 32.81 6.16 16.55
N GLN A 364 33.84 6.81 15.97
CA GLN A 364 34.62 7.83 16.68
C GLN A 364 33.79 9.09 16.92
N ALA A 365 33.09 9.60 15.90
CA ALA A 365 32.21 10.75 16.04
C ALA A 365 31.07 10.51 17.05
N GLN A 366 30.52 9.29 17.11
CA GLN A 366 29.54 8.90 18.12
C GLN A 366 30.11 8.91 19.54
N ARG A 367 31.34 8.40 19.75
CA ARG A 367 31.98 8.45 21.07
C ARG A 367 32.26 9.88 21.53
N GLU A 368 32.70 10.74 20.62
CA GLU A 368 32.90 12.17 20.90
C GLU A 368 31.56 12.86 21.22
N GLY A 369 30.49 12.52 20.50
CA GLY A 369 29.13 12.98 20.76
C GLY A 369 28.57 12.50 22.11
N GLU A 370 28.77 11.23 22.47
CA GLU A 370 28.36 10.69 23.77
C GLU A 370 29.13 11.34 24.92
N GLN A 371 30.41 11.63 24.74
CA GLN A 371 31.22 12.30 25.76
C GLN A 371 30.73 13.74 25.99
N ALA A 372 30.42 14.47 24.92
CA ALA A 372 29.81 15.80 24.99
C ALA A 372 28.40 15.76 25.62
N GLN A 373 27.59 14.74 25.32
CA GLN A 373 26.28 14.56 25.94
C GLN A 373 26.38 14.27 27.44
N ARG A 374 27.30 13.39 27.88
CA ARG A 374 27.52 13.10 29.30
C ARG A 374 28.01 14.33 30.07
N GLU A 375 28.80 15.18 29.45
CA GLU A 375 29.24 16.46 30.03
C GLU A 375 28.07 17.43 30.17
N ALA A 376 27.25 17.59 29.12
CA ALA A 376 26.03 18.39 29.15
C ALA A 376 24.99 17.86 30.17
N GLU A 377 24.87 16.53 30.32
CA GLU A 377 24.01 15.91 31.33
C GLU A 377 24.50 16.17 32.76
N ARG A 378 25.82 16.15 32.99
CA ARG A 378 26.39 16.52 34.31
C ARG A 378 26.14 17.97 34.65
N GLU A 379 26.31 18.88 33.70
CA GLU A 379 25.99 20.30 33.88
C GLU A 379 24.49 20.52 34.14
N ARG A 380 23.62 19.82 33.40
CA ARG A 380 22.17 19.84 33.64
C ARG A 380 21.79 19.26 35.00
N ALA A 381 22.42 18.18 35.43
CA ALA A 381 22.17 17.56 36.73
C ALA A 381 22.63 18.48 37.87
N GLN A 382 23.75 19.18 37.71
CA GLN A 382 24.20 20.20 38.67
C GLN A 382 23.23 21.38 38.74
N ALA A 383 22.79 21.90 37.58
CA ALA A 383 21.81 22.97 37.52
C ALA A 383 20.43 22.55 38.09
N GLN A 384 20.02 21.30 37.86
CA GLN A 384 18.80 20.73 38.43
C GLN A 384 18.90 20.56 39.94
N HIS A 385 20.03 20.07 40.46
CA HIS A 385 20.22 19.93 41.90
C HIS A 385 20.27 21.30 42.60
N GLU A 386 20.85 22.31 41.96
CA GLU A 386 20.85 23.68 42.48
C GLU A 386 19.43 24.28 42.45
N ALA A 387 18.68 24.09 41.36
CA ALA A 387 17.28 24.48 41.27
C ALA A 387 16.36 23.73 42.25
N GLU A 388 16.65 22.45 42.54
CA GLU A 388 15.93 21.67 43.56
C GLU A 388 16.23 22.16 44.96
N ARG A 389 17.47 22.58 45.25
CA ARG A 389 17.82 23.20 46.53
C ARG A 389 17.06 24.51 46.73
N ASP A 390 17.03 25.34 45.69
CA ASP A 390 16.31 26.62 45.71
C ASP A 390 14.79 26.40 45.81
N ARG A 391 14.25 25.38 45.14
CA ARG A 391 12.84 24.98 45.28
C ARG A 391 12.52 24.45 46.67
N ALA A 392 13.39 23.65 47.28
CA ALA A 392 13.21 23.13 48.64
C ALA A 392 13.29 24.24 49.69
N GLU A 393 14.13 25.26 49.47
CA GLU A 393 14.20 26.44 50.32
C GLU A 393 12.92 27.30 50.18
N ALA A 394 12.47 27.56 48.95
CA ALA A 394 11.20 28.22 48.68
C ALA A 394 9.98 27.42 49.22
N GLU A 395 10.04 26.09 49.21
CA GLU A 395 8.99 25.23 49.76
C GLU A 395 8.97 25.26 51.29
N ARG A 396 10.12 25.38 51.96
CA ARG A 396 10.18 25.59 53.42
C ARG A 396 9.60 26.94 53.83
N GLU A 397 9.92 28.01 53.09
CA GLU A 397 9.31 29.33 53.29
C GLU A 397 7.80 29.29 53.05
N ARG A 398 7.36 28.57 52.02
CA ARG A 398 5.95 28.38 51.68
C ARG A 398 5.22 27.50 52.70
N GLU A 399 5.86 26.51 53.31
CA GLU A 399 5.31 25.71 54.41
C GLU A 399 5.22 26.51 55.70
N GLN A 400 6.17 27.40 55.97
CA GLN A 400 6.09 28.35 57.08
C GLN A 400 4.93 29.33 56.90
N ALA A 401 4.77 29.87 55.68
CA ALA A 401 3.60 30.70 55.32
C ALA A 401 2.28 29.90 55.37
N LYS A 402 2.27 28.63 54.94
CA LYS A 402 1.10 27.74 55.07
C LYS A 402 0.76 27.42 56.52
N ARG A 403 1.72 27.35 57.45
CA ARG A 403 1.44 27.15 58.89
C ARG A 403 0.77 28.37 59.51
N GLU A 404 1.19 29.56 59.12
CA GLU A 404 0.53 30.83 59.51
C GLU A 404 -0.87 30.95 58.90
N VAL A 405 -1.03 30.56 57.62
CA VAL A 405 -2.32 30.50 56.94
C VAL A 405 -3.23 29.39 57.50
N ALA A 406 -2.69 28.25 57.93
CA ALA A 406 -3.44 27.17 58.56
C ALA A 406 -3.94 27.54 59.97
N GLN A 407 -3.21 28.41 60.68
CA GLN A 407 -3.66 28.98 61.96
C GLN A 407 -4.83 29.95 61.75
N SER A 408 -4.78 30.77 60.70
CA SER A 408 -5.89 31.62 60.25
C SER A 408 -7.07 30.80 59.71
N GLN A 409 -6.82 29.73 58.96
CA GLN A 409 -7.85 28.86 58.40
C GLN A 409 -8.56 28.01 59.45
N ARG A 410 -7.94 27.69 60.60
CA ARG A 410 -8.65 26.99 61.69
C ARG A 410 -9.79 27.82 62.29
N GLU A 411 -9.68 29.15 62.26
CA GLU A 411 -10.77 30.05 62.65
C GLU A 411 -11.85 30.13 61.56
N VAL A 412 -11.46 30.05 60.29
CA VAL A 412 -12.38 30.03 59.14
C VAL A 412 -13.10 28.68 58.98
N VAL A 413 -12.44 27.56 59.24
CA VAL A 413 -12.99 26.19 59.16
C VAL A 413 -14.07 25.97 60.22
N ARG A 414 -13.95 26.61 61.39
CA ARG A 414 -14.99 26.60 62.42
C ARG A 414 -16.27 27.32 61.96
N ALA A 415 -16.13 28.38 61.15
CA ALA A 415 -17.24 29.09 60.52
C ALA A 415 -17.79 28.36 59.28
N GLN A 416 -16.93 27.66 58.52
CA GLN A 416 -17.33 26.87 57.34
C GLN A 416 -18.00 25.53 57.70
N ALA A 417 -17.73 24.96 58.88
CA ALA A 417 -18.38 23.74 59.37
C ALA A 417 -19.85 23.94 59.79
N GLU A 418 -20.29 25.18 60.02
CA GLU A 418 -21.70 25.54 60.14
C GLU A 418 -22.34 25.70 58.75
N ALA A 419 -21.66 26.35 57.80
CA ALA A 419 -22.13 26.51 56.42
C ALA A 419 -22.19 25.18 55.62
N ALA A 420 -21.31 24.22 55.91
CA ALA A 420 -21.27 22.92 55.24
C ALA A 420 -22.47 22.02 55.58
N ARG A 421 -23.07 22.16 56.77
CA ARG A 421 -24.29 21.42 57.15
C ARG A 421 -25.52 21.91 56.41
N GLU A 422 -25.54 23.18 56.00
CA GLU A 422 -26.60 23.74 55.14
C GLU A 422 -26.39 23.33 53.67
N ALA A 423 -25.15 23.18 53.20
CA ALA A 423 -24.84 22.74 51.84
C ALA A 423 -25.07 21.23 51.60
N GLU A 424 -24.90 20.39 52.62
CA GLU A 424 -25.11 18.94 52.52
C GLU A 424 -26.59 18.57 52.32
N HIS A 425 -27.51 19.39 52.85
CA HIS A 425 -28.94 19.25 52.62
C HIS A 425 -29.35 19.69 51.20
N ALA A 426 -28.59 20.60 50.58
CA ALA A 426 -28.78 21.02 49.19
C ALA A 426 -28.16 20.04 48.16
N GLN A 427 -27.12 19.29 48.55
CA GLN A 427 -26.49 18.27 47.69
C GLN A 427 -27.36 17.01 47.51
N ARG A 428 -28.16 16.63 48.52
CA ARG A 428 -29.10 15.50 48.39
C ARG A 428 -30.21 15.74 47.38
N ASP A 429 -30.59 16.99 47.15
CA ASP A 429 -31.55 17.37 46.11
C ASP A 429 -30.92 17.42 44.71
N ALA A 430 -29.61 17.65 44.61
CA ALA A 430 -28.86 17.63 43.35
C ALA A 430 -28.49 16.21 42.89
N GLU A 431 -28.44 15.22 43.79
CA GLU A 431 -28.08 13.83 43.46
C GLU A 431 -29.24 13.03 42.84
N ARG A 432 -30.49 13.50 42.97
CA ARG A 432 -31.65 12.99 42.20
C ARG A 432 -31.67 13.43 40.73
N ALA A 433 -30.78 14.35 40.33
CA ALA A 433 -30.63 14.83 38.95
C ALA A 433 -29.42 14.19 38.22
N ARG A 434 -28.82 13.13 38.78
CA ARG A 434 -27.61 12.47 38.27
C ARG A 434 -27.84 11.10 37.62
N VAL A 435 -29.08 10.80 37.22
CA VAL A 435 -29.42 9.66 36.36
C VAL A 435 -30.05 10.19 35.06
N GLU A 436 -29.25 10.91 34.29
CA GLU A 436 -29.42 11.06 32.85
C GLU A 436 -28.15 11.74 32.30
N VAL A 437 -27.66 11.23 31.17
CA VAL A 437 -26.53 11.72 30.35
C VAL A 437 -25.13 11.20 30.73
N GLU A 438 -24.86 9.94 30.36
CA GLU A 438 -23.59 9.59 29.71
C GLU A 438 -23.88 9.38 28.21
N ARG A 439 -23.75 10.46 27.43
CA ARG A 439 -23.78 10.39 25.96
C ARG A 439 -22.54 11.11 25.43
N GLY A 440 -21.75 10.35 24.67
CA GLY A 440 -20.81 10.75 23.63
C GLY A 440 -20.07 12.07 23.82
N GLN A 441 -18.77 11.99 24.12
CA GLN A 441 -17.87 13.07 23.73
C GLN A 441 -17.80 13.10 22.19
N ILE A 442 -18.36 14.14 21.61
CA ILE A 442 -18.14 14.52 20.21
C ILE A 442 -16.77 15.19 20.15
N VAL A 443 -15.79 14.53 19.53
CA VAL A 443 -14.59 15.19 19.04
C VAL A 443 -14.85 15.49 17.56
N THR A 444 -15.06 16.76 17.25
CA THR A 444 -15.16 17.23 15.87
C THR A 444 -13.76 17.42 15.30
N ASP A 445 -13.32 16.51 14.44
CA ASP A 445 -12.35 16.82 13.39
C ASP A 445 -13.06 16.80 12.03
N ASN A 446 -12.98 17.93 11.32
CA ASN A 446 -13.49 18.07 9.98
C ASN A 446 -12.64 17.14 9.11
N TYR A 447 -13.12 15.93 8.79
CA TYR A 447 -12.93 15.21 7.53
C TYR A 447 -13.52 13.80 7.59
N GLY A 448 -14.84 13.74 7.75
CA GLY A 448 -15.71 12.56 7.59
C GLY A 448 -15.27 11.27 8.31
N ASN A 449 -14.50 11.43 9.38
CA ASN A 449 -14.03 10.33 10.19
C ASN A 449 -15.17 9.71 10.98
N TYR A 450 -14.91 8.49 11.44
CA TYR A 450 -15.72 7.82 12.43
C TYR A 450 -15.71 8.67 13.71
N SER A 451 -16.68 9.57 13.85
CA SER A 451 -16.71 10.65 14.85
C SER A 451 -17.22 10.20 16.20
N LEU A 452 -17.84 9.03 16.24
CA LEU A 452 -18.42 8.46 17.45
C LEU A 452 -17.56 7.28 17.88
N VAL A 453 -16.89 7.47 19.01
CA VAL A 453 -16.08 6.45 19.66
C VAL A 453 -16.80 6.01 20.93
N GLU A 454 -17.17 4.74 20.99
CA GLU A 454 -17.69 4.11 22.19
C GLU A 454 -16.72 3.02 22.62
N ARG A 455 -16.27 3.11 23.88
CA ARG A 455 -15.38 2.12 24.48
C ARG A 455 -16.13 1.34 25.53
N GLU A 456 -16.15 0.02 25.40
CA GLU A 456 -16.60 -0.89 26.46
C GLU A 456 -15.48 -1.86 26.82
N THR A 457 -15.35 -2.17 28.11
CA THR A 457 -14.39 -3.15 28.62
C THR A 457 -15.11 -4.12 29.54
N LYS A 458 -14.92 -5.43 29.36
CA LYS A 458 -15.43 -6.46 30.27
C LYS A 458 -14.40 -7.55 30.49
N SER A 459 -14.51 -8.23 31.62
CA SER A 459 -13.63 -9.35 32.00
C SER A 459 -14.47 -10.55 32.43
N PHE A 460 -14.01 -11.75 32.06
CA PHE A 460 -14.66 -13.03 32.31
C PHE A 460 -13.68 -13.97 33.02
N PRO A 461 -13.93 -14.38 34.28
CA PRO A 461 -13.06 -15.32 34.97
C PRO A 461 -13.15 -16.70 34.32
N VAL A 462 -12.02 -17.35 34.03
CA VAL A 462 -11.95 -18.65 33.35
C VAL A 462 -11.05 -19.63 34.11
N GLN A 463 -11.10 -20.91 33.76
CA GLN A 463 -10.29 -21.96 34.39
C GLN A 463 -9.68 -22.88 33.34
N GLY A 464 -8.54 -23.51 33.62
CA GLY A 464 -7.91 -24.46 32.69
C GLY A 464 -7.63 -23.82 31.31
N THR A 465 -8.07 -24.48 30.23
CA THR A 465 -7.96 -24.01 28.85
C THR A 465 -9.30 -23.44 28.36
N PRO A 466 -9.54 -22.11 28.40
CA PRO A 466 -10.77 -21.53 27.88
C PRO A 466 -10.85 -21.63 26.36
N ARG A 467 -12.08 -21.64 25.85
CA ARG A 467 -12.38 -21.47 24.42
C ARG A 467 -12.89 -20.06 24.19
N VAL A 468 -12.20 -19.27 23.39
CA VAL A 468 -12.57 -17.89 23.09
C VAL A 468 -12.95 -17.78 21.63
N ARG A 469 -14.19 -17.38 21.36
CA ARG A 469 -14.69 -17.11 20.02
C ARG A 469 -14.75 -15.60 19.80
N VAL A 470 -14.11 -15.14 18.73
CA VAL A 470 -14.04 -13.73 18.36
C VAL A 470 -14.59 -13.60 16.95
N GLU A 471 -15.65 -12.83 16.79
CA GLU A 471 -16.17 -12.47 15.47
C GLU A 471 -16.24 -10.97 15.33
N THR A 472 -15.76 -10.45 14.20
CA THR A 472 -16.00 -9.06 13.80
C THR A 472 -16.28 -8.98 12.31
N PHE A 473 -16.93 -7.91 11.89
CA PHE A 473 -17.18 -7.64 10.47
C PHE A 473 -16.09 -6.74 9.87
N ASP A 474 -15.47 -5.87 10.67
CA ASP A 474 -14.43 -4.92 10.26
C ASP A 474 -13.69 -4.37 11.51
N GLY A 475 -12.45 -3.92 11.34
CA GLY A 475 -11.59 -3.37 12.39
C GLY A 475 -10.53 -4.35 12.92
N PRO A 476 -9.43 -3.83 13.52
CA PRO A 476 -8.30 -4.66 13.94
C PRO A 476 -8.63 -5.48 15.19
N ILE A 477 -8.10 -6.71 15.25
CA ILE A 477 -8.13 -7.59 16.42
C ILE A 477 -6.70 -7.74 16.95
N THR A 478 -6.48 -7.41 18.21
CA THR A 478 -5.22 -7.68 18.93
C THR A 478 -5.52 -8.62 20.08
N ILE A 479 -4.81 -9.75 20.13
CA ILE A 479 -4.94 -10.75 21.19
C ILE A 479 -3.58 -10.97 21.84
N ASP A 480 -3.49 -10.63 23.13
CA ASP A 480 -2.27 -10.80 23.93
C ASP A 480 -2.49 -11.83 25.04
N ALA A 481 -1.58 -12.79 25.14
CA ALA A 481 -1.60 -13.76 26.21
C ALA A 481 -1.03 -13.20 27.53
N TRP A 482 -1.64 -13.58 28.66
CA TRP A 482 -1.18 -13.21 30.00
C TRP A 482 -1.30 -14.34 31.02
N ASP A 483 -0.78 -14.09 32.22
CA ASP A 483 -0.73 -15.06 33.33
C ASP A 483 -1.97 -15.02 34.24
N ARG A 484 -3.03 -14.29 33.85
CA ARG A 484 -4.27 -14.20 34.62
C ARG A 484 -5.29 -15.23 34.14
N ALA A 485 -6.02 -15.83 35.06
CA ALA A 485 -7.12 -16.75 34.78
C ALA A 485 -8.43 -15.99 34.43
N GLU A 486 -8.34 -15.03 33.52
CA GLU A 486 -9.47 -14.24 33.06
C GLU A 486 -9.29 -13.92 31.57
N VAL A 487 -10.40 -13.80 30.83
CA VAL A 487 -10.43 -13.24 29.48
C VAL A 487 -10.97 -11.82 29.59
N GLN A 488 -10.18 -10.84 29.18
CA GLN A 488 -10.60 -9.44 29.15
C GLN A 488 -10.69 -8.98 27.70
N TYR A 489 -11.72 -8.21 27.37
CA TYR A 489 -11.78 -7.51 26.09
C TYR A 489 -12.08 -6.04 26.29
N THR A 490 -11.48 -5.21 25.44
CA THR A 490 -11.84 -3.82 25.20
C THR A 490 -12.30 -3.72 23.75
N ALA A 491 -13.54 -3.29 23.55
CA ALA A 491 -14.06 -2.99 22.22
C ALA A 491 -14.16 -1.47 22.04
N VAL A 492 -13.57 -0.97 20.97
CA VAL A 492 -13.66 0.43 20.55
C VAL A 492 -14.48 0.48 19.26
N LYS A 493 -15.76 0.82 19.41
CA LYS A 493 -16.68 1.01 18.28
C LYS A 493 -16.39 2.38 17.68
N ARG A 494 -16.18 2.42 16.37
CA ARG A 494 -16.01 3.66 15.61
C ARG A 494 -17.06 3.68 14.51
N ALA A 495 -17.85 4.76 14.43
CA ALA A 495 -18.90 4.93 13.42
C ALA A 495 -18.83 6.29 12.73
N ARG A 496 -19.04 6.35 11.40
CA ARG A 496 -19.07 7.59 10.59
C ARG A 496 -20.25 8.49 10.93
N ASN A 497 -21.33 7.93 11.46
CA ASN A 497 -22.53 8.64 11.86
C ASN A 497 -23.27 7.87 12.96
N GLU A 498 -24.23 8.51 13.63
CA GLU A 498 -24.99 7.87 14.71
C GLU A 498 -25.81 6.66 14.26
N ARG A 499 -26.18 6.58 12.97
CA ARG A 499 -26.94 5.44 12.44
C ARG A 499 -26.06 4.19 12.38
N ALA A 500 -24.87 4.30 11.79
CA ALA A 500 -23.86 3.26 11.77
C ALA A 500 -23.42 2.86 13.19
N GLN A 501 -23.37 3.84 14.12
CA GLN A 501 -23.09 3.54 15.54
C GLN A 501 -24.20 2.69 16.15
N ARG A 502 -25.47 3.07 15.96
CA ARG A 502 -26.63 2.32 16.48
C ARG A 502 -26.80 0.95 15.81
N ALA A 503 -26.38 0.82 14.55
CA ALA A 503 -26.37 -0.44 13.82
C ALA A 503 -25.22 -1.37 14.23
N THR A 504 -24.20 -0.84 14.92
CA THR A 504 -23.05 -1.62 15.41
C THR A 504 -23.30 -2.06 16.85
N SER A 505 -23.23 -3.35 17.11
CA SER A 505 -23.37 -3.90 18.46
C SER A 505 -22.24 -4.87 18.77
N VAL A 506 -21.73 -4.81 20.01
CA VAL A 506 -20.77 -5.79 20.52
C VAL A 506 -21.50 -6.59 21.59
N ARG A 507 -21.64 -7.90 21.37
CA ARG A 507 -22.21 -8.84 22.32
C ARG A 507 -21.09 -9.70 22.83
N ALA A 508 -20.92 -9.68 24.15
CA ALA A 508 -20.00 -10.57 24.82
C ALA A 508 -20.70 -11.34 25.93
N GLY A 509 -20.44 -12.64 26.00
CA GLY A 509 -21.03 -13.52 26.99
C GLY A 509 -20.13 -14.71 27.28
N GLN A 510 -20.27 -15.24 28.49
CA GLN A 510 -19.56 -16.41 28.96
C GLN A 510 -20.56 -17.54 29.25
N SER A 511 -20.24 -18.75 28.79
CA SER A 511 -20.94 -19.99 29.12
C SER A 511 -19.92 -21.00 29.64
N GLY A 512 -19.87 -21.18 30.96
CA GLY A 512 -18.84 -22.01 31.58
C GLY A 512 -17.44 -21.49 31.26
N ASN A 513 -16.66 -22.27 30.50
CA ASN A 513 -15.30 -21.91 30.10
C ASN A 513 -15.18 -21.39 28.66
N GLU A 514 -16.32 -21.13 28.02
CA GLU A 514 -16.40 -20.55 26.69
C GLU A 514 -16.75 -19.08 26.78
N VAL A 515 -15.97 -18.22 26.11
CA VAL A 515 -16.17 -16.77 26.04
C VAL A 515 -16.42 -16.41 24.58
N ASN A 516 -17.58 -15.84 24.30
CA ASN A 516 -17.98 -15.40 22.96
C ASN A 516 -17.96 -13.88 22.92
N ILE A 517 -17.21 -13.29 21.99
CA ILE A 517 -17.11 -11.86 21.74
C ILE A 517 -17.46 -11.65 20.27
N ILE A 518 -18.64 -11.10 19.99
CA ILE A 518 -19.21 -10.98 18.65
C ILE A 518 -19.53 -9.51 18.40
N ALA A 519 -18.84 -8.90 17.43
CA ALA A 519 -19.14 -7.59 16.89
C ALA A 519 -19.97 -7.75 15.61
N GLU A 520 -21.21 -7.29 15.65
CA GLU A 520 -22.18 -7.39 14.56
C GLU A 520 -22.55 -6.00 14.02
N PHE A 521 -22.76 -5.94 12.71
CA PHE A 521 -23.35 -4.79 12.03
C PHE A 521 -24.72 -5.17 11.45
N ASP A 522 -25.78 -4.51 11.91
CA ASP A 522 -27.16 -4.76 11.44
C ASP A 522 -27.39 -4.17 10.04
N LYS A 523 -27.19 -5.02 9.02
CA LYS A 523 -27.43 -4.68 7.61
C LYS A 523 -28.89 -4.33 7.29
N ALA A 524 -29.87 -4.73 8.11
CA ALA A 524 -31.29 -4.40 7.87
C ALA A 524 -31.57 -2.91 8.13
N GLN A 525 -30.73 -2.24 8.94
CA GLN A 525 -30.81 -0.80 9.17
C GLN A 525 -30.16 0.05 8.06
N GLU A 526 -29.44 -0.53 7.10
CA GLU A 526 -28.88 0.18 5.93
C GLU A 526 -29.39 -0.40 4.61
N ARG A 527 -30.44 0.23 4.06
CA ARG A 527 -30.84 0.03 2.66
C ARG A 527 -29.95 0.88 1.75
N MET A 528 -28.84 0.35 1.26
CA MET A 528 -28.18 0.63 -0.06
C MET A 528 -26.69 0.25 -0.06
N ASN A 529 -26.12 0.23 -1.27
CA ASN A 529 -24.78 -0.20 -1.72
C ASN A 529 -23.59 0.65 -1.20
N GLU A 530 -23.67 1.16 0.04
CA GLU A 530 -22.59 1.90 0.71
C GLU A 530 -21.89 0.96 1.71
N GLY A 531 -20.56 0.98 1.80
CA GLY A 531 -19.83 0.16 2.79
C GLY A 531 -20.27 0.46 4.24
N THR A 532 -20.08 -0.49 5.15
CA THR A 532 -20.64 -0.53 6.53
C THR A 532 -20.49 0.75 7.35
N GLY A 533 -19.50 1.61 7.08
CA GLY A 533 -19.39 2.92 7.73
C GLY A 533 -19.19 2.86 9.26
N ALA A 534 -18.95 1.65 9.81
CA ALA A 534 -18.54 1.37 11.17
C ALA A 534 -17.36 0.39 11.17
N MET A 535 -16.55 0.40 12.23
CA MET A 535 -15.54 -0.62 12.51
C MET A 535 -15.47 -0.85 14.03
N VAL A 536 -15.01 -2.03 14.44
CA VAL A 536 -14.79 -2.34 15.86
C VAL A 536 -13.35 -2.80 16.04
N ALA A 537 -12.56 -2.01 16.76
CA ALA A 537 -11.24 -2.47 17.20
C ALA A 537 -11.39 -3.28 18.49
N LEU A 538 -10.84 -4.50 18.50
CA LEU A 538 -10.90 -5.43 19.63
C LEU A 538 -9.49 -5.63 20.19
N GLU A 539 -9.31 -5.28 21.46
CA GLU A 539 -8.11 -5.61 22.24
C GLU A 539 -8.51 -6.68 23.26
N ILE A 540 -7.95 -7.88 23.15
CA ILE A 540 -8.34 -9.04 23.94
C ILE A 540 -7.12 -9.58 24.67
N HIS A 541 -7.25 -9.80 25.97
CA HIS A 541 -6.26 -10.49 26.77
C HIS A 541 -6.79 -11.85 27.20
N VAL A 542 -6.02 -12.91 26.97
CA VAL A 542 -6.42 -14.30 27.26
C VAL A 542 -5.36 -15.01 28.10
N PRO A 543 -5.71 -16.00 28.93
CA PRO A 543 -4.70 -16.86 29.55
C PRO A 543 -3.79 -17.49 28.49
N ARG A 544 -2.50 -17.67 28.77
CA ARG A 544 -1.56 -18.28 27.80
C ARG A 544 -2.09 -19.57 27.19
N ASN A 545 -2.62 -20.47 28.01
CA ASN A 545 -3.20 -21.72 27.55
C ASN A 545 -4.67 -21.51 27.12
N SER A 546 -4.93 -21.01 25.92
CA SER A 546 -6.29 -20.73 25.40
C SER A 546 -6.50 -21.27 23.99
N ASN A 547 -7.71 -21.77 23.73
CA ASN A 547 -8.14 -22.15 22.38
C ASN A 547 -8.94 -21.01 21.75
N LEU A 548 -8.54 -20.56 20.57
CA LEU A 548 -9.10 -19.38 19.92
C LEU A 548 -9.77 -19.75 18.60
N ASN A 549 -10.94 -19.17 18.36
CA ASN A 549 -11.65 -19.25 17.09
C ASN A 549 -11.98 -17.83 16.64
N ILE A 550 -11.25 -17.32 15.66
CA ILE A 550 -11.24 -15.91 15.25
C ILE A 550 -11.76 -15.81 13.82
N HIS A 551 -12.82 -15.04 13.61
CA HIS A 551 -13.36 -14.75 12.30
C HIS A 551 -13.48 -13.24 12.12
N THR A 552 -12.94 -12.72 11.03
CA THR A 552 -13.05 -11.30 10.67
C THR A 552 -13.31 -11.14 9.18
N GLY A 553 -13.97 -10.04 8.79
CA GLY A 553 -14.02 -9.62 7.39
C GLY A 553 -12.62 -9.17 6.95
N ASP A 554 -12.33 -7.88 7.05
CA ASP A 554 -11.11 -7.30 6.45
C ASP A 554 -10.08 -6.83 7.51
N GLY A 555 -10.36 -7.09 8.79
CA GLY A 555 -9.54 -6.60 9.90
C GLY A 555 -8.20 -7.32 10.05
N ARG A 556 -7.10 -6.58 10.25
CA ARG A 556 -5.80 -7.15 10.67
C ARG A 556 -5.96 -7.90 11.99
N VAL A 557 -5.32 -9.07 12.10
CA VAL A 557 -5.26 -9.85 13.35
C VAL A 557 -3.81 -9.93 13.84
N ARG A 558 -3.58 -9.53 15.09
CA ARG A 558 -2.31 -9.74 15.80
C ARG A 558 -2.54 -10.66 16.98
N LEU A 559 -1.72 -11.70 17.10
CA LEU A 559 -1.79 -12.70 18.16
C LEU A 559 -0.40 -12.87 18.79
N SER A 560 -0.31 -12.76 20.11
CA SER A 560 0.96 -12.87 20.83
C SER A 560 0.88 -13.81 22.04
N GLY A 561 1.84 -14.74 22.15
CA GLY A 561 2.11 -15.50 23.38
C GLY A 561 1.13 -16.63 23.72
N VAL A 562 0.25 -17.02 22.79
CA VAL A 562 -0.81 -18.02 23.02
C VAL A 562 -0.28 -19.44 22.81
N SER A 563 -0.59 -20.31 23.76
CA SER A 563 -0.21 -21.73 23.81
C SER A 563 -1.46 -22.61 23.76
N GLY A 564 -1.99 -22.91 22.57
CA GLY A 564 -3.24 -23.65 22.43
C GLY A 564 -3.60 -23.95 20.98
N GLU A 565 -4.88 -24.25 20.71
CA GLU A 565 -5.40 -24.41 19.35
C GLU A 565 -6.01 -23.10 18.86
N VAL A 566 -5.52 -22.58 17.75
CA VAL A 566 -5.93 -21.31 17.15
C VAL A 566 -6.43 -21.57 15.73
N ASP A 567 -7.71 -21.26 15.49
CA ASP A 567 -8.34 -21.23 14.16
C ASP A 567 -8.67 -19.78 13.82
N LEU A 568 -7.99 -19.23 12.81
CA LEU A 568 -8.07 -17.84 12.42
C LEU A 568 -8.44 -17.72 10.95
N ARG A 569 -9.56 -17.05 10.68
CA ARG A 569 -10.06 -16.80 9.33
C ARG A 569 -10.30 -15.31 9.12
N THR A 570 -9.82 -14.79 8.00
CA THR A 570 -10.07 -13.43 7.53
C THR A 570 -10.36 -13.42 6.04
N GLY A 571 -11.12 -12.44 5.57
CA GLY A 571 -11.12 -11.99 4.17
C GLY A 571 -9.72 -11.48 3.80
N ASP A 572 -9.47 -10.17 3.84
CA ASP A 572 -8.21 -9.62 3.29
C ASP A 572 -7.23 -9.09 4.36
N GLY A 573 -7.48 -9.38 5.64
CA GLY A 573 -6.69 -8.89 6.76
C GLY A 573 -5.30 -9.53 6.85
N ALA A 574 -4.28 -8.71 7.14
CA ALA A 574 -2.96 -9.25 7.50
C ALA A 574 -3.00 -10.00 8.85
N VAL A 575 -2.23 -11.07 8.97
CA VAL A 575 -2.17 -11.92 10.16
C VAL A 575 -0.75 -11.99 10.68
N ASP A 576 -0.55 -11.52 11.91
CA ASP A 576 0.73 -11.56 12.62
C ASP A 576 0.61 -12.43 13.87
N VAL A 577 1.38 -13.51 13.95
CA VAL A 577 1.45 -14.41 15.12
C VAL A 577 2.88 -14.43 15.67
N THR A 578 3.04 -14.11 16.95
CA THR A 578 4.35 -14.09 17.63
C THR A 578 4.33 -14.94 18.90
N ASP A 579 5.42 -15.66 19.17
CA ASP A 579 5.62 -16.45 20.41
C ASP A 579 4.49 -17.46 20.68
N GLY A 580 4.03 -18.13 19.63
CA GLY A 580 2.90 -19.08 19.70
C GLY A 580 3.35 -20.53 19.94
N HIS A 581 2.54 -21.29 20.66
CA HIS A 581 2.77 -22.72 20.88
C HIS A 581 1.48 -23.53 20.63
N GLY A 582 1.60 -24.76 20.11
CA GLY A 582 0.45 -25.67 19.93
C GLY A 582 0.03 -25.85 18.47
N ARG A 583 -1.25 -25.64 18.15
CA ARG A 583 -1.78 -25.80 16.78
C ARG A 583 -2.31 -24.48 16.25
N LEU A 584 -1.89 -24.11 15.05
CA LEU A 584 -2.28 -22.90 14.37
C LEU A 584 -2.87 -23.23 12.99
N HIS A 585 -4.06 -22.73 12.71
CA HIS A 585 -4.71 -22.76 11.40
C HIS A 585 -5.05 -21.33 11.00
N ILE A 586 -4.50 -20.87 9.88
CA ILE A 586 -4.74 -19.54 9.31
C ILE A 586 -5.23 -19.67 7.88
N GLU A 587 -6.36 -19.02 7.59
CA GLU A 587 -6.88 -18.80 6.23
C GLU A 587 -7.11 -17.29 6.03
N THR A 588 -6.54 -16.74 4.95
CA THR A 588 -6.82 -15.39 4.46
C THR A 588 -7.05 -15.42 2.94
N GLY A 589 -7.84 -14.48 2.43
CA GLY A 589 -7.83 -14.05 1.04
C GLY A 589 -6.46 -13.46 0.69
N ASP A 590 -6.30 -12.14 0.67
CA ASP A 590 -5.06 -11.54 0.12
C ASP A 590 -4.07 -11.02 1.18
N GLY A 591 -4.35 -11.29 2.46
CA GLY A 591 -3.55 -10.82 3.58
C GLY A 591 -2.15 -11.45 3.66
N ARG A 592 -1.14 -10.67 4.07
CA ARG A 592 0.16 -11.23 4.46
C ARG A 592 -0.02 -12.09 5.72
N VAL A 593 0.65 -13.24 5.75
CA VAL A 593 0.76 -14.07 6.96
C VAL A 593 2.21 -14.04 7.48
N ARG A 594 2.39 -13.66 8.73
CA ARG A 594 3.69 -13.66 9.43
C ARG A 594 3.56 -14.46 10.72
N ILE A 595 4.36 -15.51 10.83
CA ILE A 595 4.48 -16.34 12.03
C ILE A 595 5.93 -16.26 12.50
N GLU A 596 6.14 -15.87 13.76
CA GLU A 596 7.47 -15.73 14.37
C GLU A 596 7.58 -16.51 15.67
N SER A 597 8.73 -17.15 15.88
CA SER A 597 9.02 -17.90 17.11
C SER A 597 7.90 -18.87 17.50
N PHE A 598 7.32 -19.59 16.53
CA PHE A 598 6.26 -20.56 16.77
C PHE A 598 6.80 -21.96 17.04
N ASP A 599 6.20 -22.70 17.97
CA ASP A 599 6.55 -24.10 18.26
C ASP A 599 5.31 -25.00 18.24
N GLY A 600 5.22 -25.88 17.25
CA GLY A 600 4.07 -26.78 17.11
C GLY A 600 3.67 -27.13 15.68
N GLU A 601 2.37 -27.29 15.46
CA GLU A 601 1.74 -27.56 14.16
C GLU A 601 1.18 -26.27 13.56
N ALA A 602 1.48 -25.99 12.29
CA ALA A 602 0.96 -24.80 11.61
C ALA A 602 0.42 -25.11 10.21
N PHE A 603 -0.76 -24.57 9.91
CA PHE A 603 -1.35 -24.49 8.58
C PHE A 603 -1.58 -23.01 8.26
N ALA A 604 -1.04 -22.52 7.14
CA ALA A 604 -1.20 -21.14 6.70
C ALA A 604 -1.53 -21.10 5.20
N GLU A 605 -2.65 -20.47 4.85
CA GLU A 605 -3.08 -20.31 3.46
C GLU A 605 -3.49 -18.86 3.18
N THR A 606 -3.05 -18.36 2.03
CA THR A 606 -3.44 -17.07 1.45
C THR A 606 -3.63 -17.21 -0.06
N GLY A 607 -4.49 -16.40 -0.66
CA GLY A 607 -4.54 -16.11 -2.10
C GLY A 607 -3.20 -15.52 -2.56
N ASP A 608 -3.01 -14.20 -2.47
CA ASP A 608 -1.84 -13.56 -3.08
C ASP A 608 -0.78 -13.07 -2.08
N GLY A 609 -1.04 -13.24 -0.78
CA GLY A 609 -0.20 -12.73 0.30
C GLY A 609 1.15 -13.45 0.42
N ARG A 610 2.19 -12.71 0.83
CA ARG A 610 3.47 -13.33 1.24
C ARG A 610 3.27 -14.09 2.56
N ILE A 611 3.84 -15.29 2.66
CA ILE A 611 3.91 -16.03 3.93
C ILE A 611 5.35 -15.99 4.45
N THR A 612 5.54 -15.49 5.67
CA THR A 612 6.83 -15.51 6.38
C THR A 612 6.73 -16.32 7.65
N LEU A 613 7.59 -17.33 7.80
CA LEU A 613 7.51 -18.33 8.85
C LEU A 613 8.86 -18.44 9.55
N ASP A 614 8.84 -18.40 10.87
CA ASP A 614 10.00 -18.63 11.73
C ASP A 614 9.56 -19.43 12.97
N GLY A 615 10.27 -20.52 13.27
CA GLY A 615 9.92 -21.37 14.41
C GLY A 615 10.38 -22.82 14.34
N ARG A 616 9.98 -23.59 15.35
CA ARG A 616 10.16 -25.04 15.50
C ARG A 616 8.87 -25.77 15.11
N PHE A 617 8.73 -26.06 13.82
CA PHE A 617 7.54 -26.72 13.31
C PHE A 617 7.66 -28.25 13.37
N HIS A 618 6.68 -28.91 13.99
CA HIS A 618 6.51 -30.37 13.96
C HIS A 618 5.87 -30.81 12.64
N THR A 619 4.80 -30.10 12.26
CA THR A 619 4.15 -30.16 10.95
C THR A 619 3.89 -28.75 10.47
N LEU A 620 4.23 -28.45 9.22
CA LEU A 620 3.96 -27.16 8.60
C LEU A 620 3.39 -27.36 7.20
N THR A 621 2.27 -26.72 6.91
CA THR A 621 1.77 -26.54 5.54
C THR A 621 1.57 -25.05 5.27
N ALA A 622 2.18 -24.55 4.21
CA ALA A 622 2.02 -23.16 3.78
C ALA A 622 1.68 -23.11 2.29
N ARG A 623 0.60 -22.39 1.95
CA ARG A 623 0.08 -22.31 0.58
C ARG A 623 -0.20 -20.86 0.18
N THR A 624 0.25 -20.47 -1.01
CA THR A 624 -0.10 -19.20 -1.64
C THR A 624 -0.26 -19.37 -3.15
N GLY A 625 -1.08 -18.53 -3.78
CA GLY A 625 -1.20 -18.37 -5.22
C GLY A 625 0.04 -17.70 -5.79
N ASP A 626 0.16 -16.38 -5.65
CA ASP A 626 1.26 -15.62 -6.28
C ASP A 626 2.36 -15.19 -5.28
N GLY A 627 2.10 -15.32 -3.98
CA GLY A 627 2.97 -14.85 -2.92
C GLY A 627 4.27 -15.67 -2.79
N GLY A 628 5.33 -15.02 -2.31
CA GLY A 628 6.54 -15.74 -1.89
C GLY A 628 6.34 -16.41 -0.53
N ILE A 629 7.02 -17.55 -0.31
CA ILE A 629 7.09 -18.16 1.02
C ILE A 629 8.53 -18.06 1.52
N SER A 630 8.73 -17.44 2.68
CA SER A 630 10.03 -17.41 3.37
C SER A 630 9.93 -18.24 4.65
N LEU A 631 10.69 -19.33 4.71
CA LEU A 631 10.77 -20.19 5.90
C LEU A 631 12.16 -20.10 6.52
N ALA A 632 12.20 -19.77 7.81
CA ALA A 632 13.40 -19.75 8.63
C ALA A 632 13.32 -20.88 9.67
N LEU A 633 14.32 -21.77 9.68
CA LEU A 633 14.39 -22.91 10.60
C LEU A 633 15.65 -22.85 11.48
N PRO A 634 15.54 -23.22 12.78
CA PRO A 634 16.69 -23.37 13.66
C PRO A 634 17.76 -24.34 13.13
N ALA A 635 19.01 -24.11 13.50
CA ALA A 635 20.15 -24.92 13.05
C ALA A 635 20.07 -26.40 13.48
N ASP A 636 19.34 -26.71 14.55
CA ASP A 636 19.15 -28.06 15.10
C ASP A 636 17.88 -28.76 14.58
N THR A 637 17.22 -28.20 13.56
CA THR A 637 16.00 -28.79 12.99
C THR A 637 16.26 -30.08 12.20
N ASP A 638 15.52 -31.14 12.53
CA ASP A 638 15.43 -32.38 11.77
C ASP A 638 14.09 -32.42 10.98
N ALA A 639 14.10 -32.16 9.67
CA ALA A 639 12.88 -32.03 8.87
C ALA A 639 12.99 -32.62 7.45
N THR A 640 11.85 -33.04 6.92
CA THR A 640 11.63 -33.35 5.51
C THR A 640 10.77 -32.23 4.92
N ILE A 641 11.30 -31.53 3.92
CA ILE A 641 10.65 -30.38 3.30
C ILE A 641 10.27 -30.74 1.87
N GLU A 642 9.01 -30.60 1.52
CA GLU A 642 8.52 -30.59 0.15
C GLU A 642 8.22 -29.14 -0.26
N THR A 643 8.76 -28.73 -1.40
CA THR A 643 8.55 -27.39 -1.95
C THR A 643 8.02 -27.52 -3.36
N ASP A 644 6.88 -26.90 -3.66
CA ASP A 644 6.32 -26.80 -5.01
C ASP A 644 6.24 -25.33 -5.44
N ALA A 645 7.19 -24.90 -6.28
CA ALA A 645 7.36 -23.51 -6.72
C ALA A 645 8.18 -23.41 -8.02
N GLU A 646 8.08 -22.29 -8.72
CA GLU A 646 8.93 -22.00 -9.88
C GLU A 646 10.41 -21.89 -9.50
N SER A 647 10.70 -21.20 -8.39
CA SER A 647 12.05 -21.03 -7.87
C SER A 647 12.11 -21.33 -6.37
N VAL A 648 13.13 -22.09 -5.98
CA VAL A 648 13.43 -22.40 -4.58
C VAL A 648 14.88 -22.06 -4.30
N VAL A 649 15.09 -21.13 -3.36
CA VAL A 649 16.42 -20.69 -2.90
C VAL A 649 16.64 -21.25 -1.49
N ASN A 650 17.73 -22.00 -1.30
CA ASN A 650 18.17 -22.46 0.01
C ASN A 650 19.42 -21.69 0.44
N ASP A 651 19.27 -20.86 1.47
CA ASP A 651 20.32 -20.04 2.09
C ASP A 651 20.73 -20.63 3.46
N GLY A 652 21.58 -21.66 3.41
CA GLY A 652 22.30 -22.15 4.60
C GLY A 652 21.68 -23.31 5.38
N LEU A 653 20.60 -23.95 4.90
CA LEU A 653 20.13 -25.23 5.47
C LEU A 653 21.02 -26.39 4.98
N ALA A 654 21.59 -27.15 5.91
CA ALA A 654 22.39 -28.33 5.60
C ALA A 654 21.48 -29.50 5.19
N THR A 655 21.44 -29.82 3.90
CA THR A 655 20.58 -30.87 3.34
C THR A 655 21.36 -32.12 2.95
N LEU A 656 20.84 -33.31 3.32
CA LEU A 656 21.41 -34.61 2.98
C LEU A 656 20.66 -35.21 1.78
N ALA A 657 21.30 -35.16 0.62
CA ALA A 657 20.90 -35.80 -0.64
C ALA A 657 19.63 -35.28 -1.32
N ASP A 658 19.80 -35.09 -2.63
CA ASP A 658 18.85 -34.67 -3.65
C ASP A 658 18.44 -35.93 -4.42
N ASN A 659 17.14 -36.25 -4.46
CA ASN A 659 16.59 -37.19 -5.44
C ASN A 659 15.94 -36.36 -6.56
N SER A 660 16.71 -35.47 -7.18
CA SER A 660 16.35 -34.78 -8.42
C SER A 660 16.35 -35.80 -9.56
N THR A 661 15.24 -36.49 -9.76
CA THR A 661 14.90 -36.96 -11.10
C THR A 661 14.27 -35.79 -11.85
N ASP A 662 14.90 -35.41 -12.96
CA ASP A 662 14.45 -34.52 -14.04
C ASP A 662 13.06 -33.85 -13.94
N GLU A 663 13.04 -32.53 -14.18
CA GLU A 663 11.93 -31.72 -14.70
C GLU A 663 10.72 -31.30 -13.82
N ARG A 664 10.77 -31.22 -12.48
CA ARG A 664 9.53 -30.84 -11.73
C ARG A 664 9.66 -29.67 -10.76
N ARG A 665 8.63 -28.82 -10.80
CA ARG A 665 8.25 -27.72 -9.89
C ARG A 665 8.28 -28.12 -8.40
N VAL A 666 8.15 -29.42 -8.13
CA VAL A 666 8.22 -30.04 -6.81
C VAL A 666 9.65 -30.52 -6.51
N ARG A 667 10.18 -30.14 -5.35
CA ARG A 667 11.48 -30.58 -4.81
C ARG A 667 11.32 -31.11 -3.40
N HIS A 668 12.13 -32.10 -3.05
CA HIS A 668 12.17 -32.68 -1.70
C HIS A 668 13.54 -32.45 -1.08
N TRP A 669 13.55 -32.01 0.17
CA TRP A 669 14.75 -31.72 0.95
C TRP A 669 14.72 -32.51 2.25
N ARG A 670 15.88 -33.02 2.65
CA ARG A 670 16.07 -33.63 3.97
C ARG A 670 17.07 -32.80 4.76
N VAL A 671 16.61 -32.17 5.83
CA VAL A 671 17.42 -31.39 6.77
C VAL A 671 17.70 -32.24 8.01
N GLY A 672 18.97 -32.31 8.42
CA GLY A 672 19.39 -33.13 9.56
C GLY A 672 19.08 -34.62 9.38
N ARG A 673 18.54 -35.28 10.40
CA ARG A 673 18.12 -36.69 10.36
C ARG A 673 16.81 -36.90 9.59
N GLY A 674 16.10 -35.83 9.23
CA GLY A 674 14.71 -35.89 8.77
C GLY A 674 13.75 -36.24 9.92
N GLY A 675 12.45 -35.95 9.75
CA GLY A 675 11.44 -36.18 10.79
C GLY A 675 10.20 -35.33 10.60
N ASN A 676 10.30 -34.06 11.01
CA ASN A 676 9.21 -33.09 10.91
C ASN A 676 8.79 -32.90 9.45
N GLN A 677 7.50 -32.76 9.19
CA GLN A 677 6.96 -32.66 7.82
C GLN A 677 6.66 -31.20 7.49
N ILE A 678 7.26 -30.69 6.41
CA ILE A 678 7.07 -29.31 5.98
C ILE A 678 6.69 -29.31 4.50
N ASN A 679 5.52 -28.80 4.17
CA ASN A 679 5.02 -28.69 2.80
C ASN A 679 4.78 -27.24 2.46
N LEU A 680 5.49 -26.73 1.46
CA LEU A 680 5.41 -25.33 1.01
C LEU A 680 5.00 -25.32 -0.45
N HIS A 681 3.96 -24.55 -0.78
CA HIS A 681 3.42 -24.48 -2.13
C HIS A 681 3.13 -23.03 -2.51
N THR A 682 3.67 -22.61 -3.64
CA THR A 682 3.35 -21.31 -4.26
C THR A 682 3.12 -21.52 -5.76
N GLY A 683 2.13 -20.83 -6.35
CA GLY A 683 1.87 -20.82 -7.79
C GLY A 683 3.00 -20.11 -8.54
N ASP A 684 2.99 -18.79 -8.59
CA ASP A 684 3.97 -18.00 -9.37
C ASP A 684 5.09 -17.40 -8.50
N GLY A 685 5.03 -17.62 -7.18
CA GLY A 685 6.01 -17.10 -6.23
C GLY A 685 7.26 -17.96 -6.08
N SER A 686 8.23 -17.44 -5.34
CA SER A 686 9.46 -18.16 -4.98
C SER A 686 9.44 -18.61 -3.52
N ILE A 687 10.07 -19.74 -3.24
CA ILE A 687 10.29 -20.24 -1.87
C ILE A 687 11.72 -19.93 -1.46
N TYR A 688 11.88 -19.23 -0.34
CA TYR A 688 13.16 -18.95 0.30
C TYR A 688 13.25 -19.74 1.59
N LEU A 689 14.20 -20.66 1.65
CA LEU A 689 14.54 -21.41 2.84
C LEU A 689 15.81 -20.80 3.42
N ARG A 690 15.81 -20.48 4.71
CA ARG A 690 17.01 -19.98 5.39
C ARG A 690 17.21 -20.63 6.74
N ARG A 691 18.45 -20.67 7.18
CA ARG A 691 18.79 -21.02 8.56
C ARG A 691 18.63 -19.79 9.46
N THR A 692 18.04 -19.94 10.64
CA THR A 692 18.16 -18.94 11.70
C THR A 692 19.43 -19.18 12.50
N ASP A 693 20.30 -18.17 12.54
CA ASP A 693 21.43 -18.11 13.47
C ASP A 693 20.95 -17.64 14.85
N SER A 694 19.93 -18.29 15.40
CA SER A 694 19.44 -18.01 16.75
C SER A 694 20.09 -18.96 17.76
N THR A 695 21.30 -18.61 18.19
CA THR A 695 21.72 -18.90 19.56
C THR A 695 20.90 -18.04 20.52
N ALA A 696 19.62 -18.37 20.69
CA ALA A 696 18.79 -17.89 21.78
C ALA A 696 18.45 -19.07 22.69
N VAL A 697 19.48 -19.52 23.43
CA VAL A 697 19.25 -20.11 24.73
C VAL A 697 18.86 -18.97 25.65
N ARG A 698 17.57 -18.87 26.00
CA ARG A 698 17.10 -18.71 27.39
C ARG A 698 15.58 -18.73 27.48
#